data_AF-A0AAV9VS16-F1
#
_entry.id   AF-A0AAV9VS16-F1
#
_cell.length_a   1.000
_cell.length_b   1.000
_cell.length_c   1.000
_cell.angle_alpha   90.00
_cell.angle_beta   90.00
_cell.angle_gamma   90.00
#
_symmetry.space_group_name_H-M   'P 1'
#
loop_
_entity.id
_entity.type
_entity.pdbx_description
1 polymer ?
#
loop_
_entity_poly.entity_id
_entity_poly.type
_entity_poly.pdbx_seq_one_letter_code
_entity_poly.pdbx_strand_id
1 'polypeptide(L)'
;MRRHIPISVMRSLPIWNASQYLKRFTESHPFQQIGDEDSVAAQMIPSYYPLLRTIIYRISNNIIGPENGADHYHDVGYDCYICDGFEEIYGLLDKVEELKARAAFQKLLSSDSVSIIATCEALALHFYRRRDYDMLKSIRQSHPEIRVNLYKLLAEDYTRYSYGMAQGFKIYMGRVLRDLEADGSPPTDESEAYALLFTCREVRGNLDLFFQLWSPEEIPVEWIDRSDVELQSLALCTDDPEELNLLLAFGFNSGARSLLLRAVMRGKLDRERESTKSRILTLAIDMLFFEALGDDLWDLEYLGTACFEQNTLREQVVSTLEVFLELGAEINRTELWRVYVWPILTGYVKWGEVLGAAGTEILRILLEAGADPEIELHNIPQGFLENLMSQSERARYGGEVWGFDLWFMMFMKKPIDVLFLLEHPSPFCTLLKSSKLNVDGFISKVTTRKDQGLEIYVLPEFLRALCLRDLDLINELWGGRFETTQQRFLSAFRNREIDTVKAILLRYISSYRLPVFVFILARASMHLESLSEYYNEGIGLLHWLLEQGADFKLFEAILSFVSRPESQNISRCAFMLQKTGIDFAVEAAKSKNSSFLRCLVERGFDINRSETLRAAVAEGDLQTSSHLLQQGADIITDAIEAAVIFGRIDVVALFLAVEPGCYDLMLGSARRWGAHNPKARYRFDNINGVPEYIIRFIENWKQQSERGSGGVQDRISECD
;
A
#
# COMPACT_ATOMS: atom_id res chain seq x y z
N MET A 1 35.32 38.64 9.23
CA MET A 1 35.12 37.24 8.78
C MET A 1 33.86 36.70 9.45
N ARG A 2 32.73 36.73 8.75
CA ARG A 2 31.46 36.13 9.24
C ARG A 2 31.43 34.68 8.77
N ARG A 3 31.34 33.72 9.69
CA ARG A 3 31.15 32.30 9.37
C ARG A 3 29.65 32.05 9.27
N HIS A 4 29.15 31.71 8.09
CA HIS A 4 27.80 31.15 7.93
C HIS A 4 27.72 29.82 8.68
N ILE A 5 26.72 29.67 9.54
CA ILE A 5 26.36 28.38 10.15
C ILE A 5 25.22 27.81 9.29
N PRO A 6 25.39 26.64 8.67
CA PRO A 6 24.34 26.01 7.87
C PRO A 6 23.07 25.72 8.69
N ILE A 7 21.90 25.83 8.07
CA ILE A 7 20.57 25.56 8.68
C ILE A 7 20.49 24.15 9.30
N SER A 8 21.18 23.17 8.71
CA SER A 8 21.29 21.81 9.25
C SER A 8 21.97 21.75 10.63
N VAL A 9 22.88 22.68 10.94
CA VAL A 9 23.54 22.78 12.24
C VAL A 9 22.64 23.43 13.27
N MET A 10 21.80 24.40 12.88
CA MET A 10 20.80 24.98 13.79
C MET A 10 19.77 23.96 14.26
N ARG A 11 19.37 23.02 13.38
CA ARG A 11 18.47 21.90 13.73
C ARG A 11 19.02 20.98 14.84
N SER A 12 20.32 21.07 15.17
CA SER A 12 20.99 20.21 16.15
C SER A 12 21.33 20.87 17.49
N LEU A 13 20.96 22.15 17.69
CA LEU A 13 21.33 22.87 18.92
C LEU A 13 20.34 22.63 20.07
N PRO A 14 20.82 22.35 21.31
CA PRO A 14 19.96 22.16 22.47
C PRO A 14 19.18 23.42 22.90
N ILE A 15 17.95 23.16 23.37
CA ILE A 15 16.86 24.08 23.78
C ILE A 15 17.29 25.28 24.65
N TRP A 16 18.39 25.21 25.42
CA TRP A 16 18.75 26.24 26.40
C TRP A 16 19.52 27.45 25.84
N ASN A 17 20.06 27.39 24.62
CA ASN A 17 20.83 28.51 24.07
C ASN A 17 19.95 29.66 23.56
N ALA A 18 18.75 29.37 23.04
CA ALA A 18 17.78 30.40 22.61
C ALA A 18 17.11 31.12 23.80
N SER A 19 16.88 30.40 24.91
CA SER A 19 16.28 30.97 26.12
C SER A 19 17.21 31.98 26.80
N GLN A 20 18.51 31.73 26.80
CA GLN A 20 19.52 32.64 27.32
C GLN A 20 19.67 33.91 26.47
N TYR A 21 19.52 33.80 25.14
CA TYR A 21 19.56 34.97 24.26
C TYR A 21 18.35 35.88 24.44
N LEU A 22 17.13 35.32 24.50
CA LEU A 22 15.90 36.09 24.75
C LEU A 22 15.87 36.71 26.16
N LYS A 23 16.41 35.99 27.16
CA LYS A 23 16.61 36.52 28.51
C LYS A 23 17.60 37.70 28.51
N ARG A 24 18.72 37.58 27.78
CA ARG A 24 19.68 38.69 27.59
C ARG A 24 19.08 39.86 26.81
N PHE A 25 18.20 39.63 25.83
CA PHE A 25 17.51 40.70 25.12
C PHE A 25 16.58 41.49 26.06
N THR A 26 15.80 40.80 26.90
CA THR A 26 14.95 41.43 27.94
C THR A 26 15.76 42.15 29.02
N GLU A 27 16.95 41.67 29.35
CA GLU A 27 17.81 42.25 30.38
C GLU A 27 18.67 43.42 29.85
N SER A 28 19.04 43.42 28.55
CA SER A 28 19.94 44.42 27.94
C SER A 28 19.23 45.64 27.37
N HIS A 29 17.92 45.57 27.14
CA HIS A 29 17.13 46.69 26.63
C HIS A 29 15.92 46.94 27.56
N PRO A 30 16.11 47.50 28.76
CA PRO A 30 14.99 48.06 29.50
C PRO A 30 14.35 49.09 28.57
N PHE A 31 13.14 48.80 28.12
CA PHE A 31 12.35 49.77 27.37
C PHE A 31 12.33 51.03 28.23
N GLN A 32 12.93 52.11 27.73
CA GLN A 32 12.84 53.40 28.38
C GLN A 32 11.36 53.69 28.62
N GLN A 33 10.98 53.62 29.89
CA GLN A 33 9.71 54.10 30.37
C GLN A 33 9.60 55.55 29.90
N ILE A 34 8.58 55.83 29.09
CA ILE A 34 8.04 57.18 29.01
C ILE A 34 7.61 57.49 30.46
N GLY A 35 8.27 58.50 31.03
CA GLY A 35 8.47 58.62 32.47
C GLY A 35 7.19 58.66 33.31
N ASP A 36 7.26 57.97 34.44
CA ASP A 36 6.91 58.55 35.74
C ASP A 36 7.73 57.81 36.80
N GLU A 37 8.44 58.57 37.61
CA GLU A 37 9.29 58.09 38.69
C GLU A 37 8.43 57.50 39.83
N ASP A 38 9.00 56.51 40.50
CA ASP A 38 8.55 55.94 41.79
C ASP A 38 7.47 54.85 41.77
N SER A 39 7.84 53.66 41.29
CA SER A 39 7.34 52.40 41.87
C SER A 39 8.25 51.21 41.53
N VAL A 40 8.99 50.73 42.53
CA VAL A 40 9.66 49.41 42.50
C VAL A 40 8.60 48.33 42.71
N ALA A 41 7.77 48.12 41.68
CA ALA A 41 6.90 46.95 41.57
C ALA A 41 7.62 45.89 40.74
N ALA A 42 7.61 44.64 41.22
CA ALA A 42 8.10 43.48 40.49
C ALA A 42 7.64 43.56 39.03
N GLN A 43 8.60 43.65 38.11
CA GLN A 43 8.37 43.80 36.67
C GLN A 43 7.42 42.70 36.20
N MET A 44 6.13 43.02 36.09
CA MET A 44 5.16 42.15 35.47
C MET A 44 5.57 42.01 34.01
N ILE A 45 6.19 40.88 33.69
CA ILE A 45 6.43 40.48 32.32
C ILE A 45 5.07 40.61 31.62
N PRO A 46 4.96 41.41 30.55
CA PRO A 46 3.68 41.58 29.86
C PRO A 46 3.11 40.21 29.47
N SER A 47 1.82 40.00 29.73
CA SER A 47 1.14 38.70 29.59
C SER A 47 1.28 38.06 28.20
N TYR A 48 1.62 38.84 27.17
CA TYR A 48 1.83 38.40 25.80
C TYR A 48 3.24 37.86 25.49
N TYR A 49 4.25 38.05 26.36
CA TYR A 49 5.63 37.63 26.06
C TYR A 49 5.78 36.11 25.81
N PRO A 50 5.11 35.22 26.57
CA PRO A 50 5.11 33.78 26.28
C PRO A 50 4.54 33.46 24.89
N LEU A 51 3.49 34.17 24.45
CA LEU A 51 2.89 33.98 23.12
C LEU A 51 3.89 34.37 22.02
N LEU A 52 4.47 35.57 22.09
CA LEU A 52 5.41 36.04 21.07
C LEU A 52 6.62 35.10 20.96
N ARG A 53 7.16 34.65 22.10
CA ARG A 53 8.24 33.68 22.14
C ARG A 53 7.85 32.33 21.53
N THR A 54 6.62 31.89 21.75
CA THR A 54 6.09 30.66 21.16
C THR A 54 5.99 30.77 19.64
N ILE A 55 5.52 31.91 19.12
CA ILE A 55 5.44 32.17 17.68
C ILE A 55 6.83 32.10 17.06
N ILE A 56 7.80 32.88 17.58
CA ILE A 56 9.17 32.86 17.06
C ILE A 56 9.76 31.44 17.12
N TYR A 57 9.64 30.77 18.26
CA TYR A 57 10.18 29.42 18.43
C TYR A 57 9.58 28.42 17.43
N ARG A 58 8.25 28.38 17.30
CA ARG A 58 7.58 27.37 16.47
C ARG A 58 7.81 27.63 14.99
N ILE A 59 7.82 28.88 14.55
CA ILE A 59 8.04 29.22 13.14
C ILE A 59 9.52 29.08 12.77
N SER A 60 10.46 29.62 13.57
CA SER A 60 11.89 29.57 13.25
C SER A 60 12.47 28.16 13.23
N ASN A 61 11.84 27.22 13.94
CA ASN A 61 12.24 25.81 13.95
C ASN A 61 11.43 24.95 12.99
N ASN A 62 10.59 25.57 12.13
CA ASN A 62 9.66 24.87 11.25
C ASN A 62 8.92 23.77 12.02
N ILE A 63 8.35 24.10 13.19
CA ILE A 63 7.43 23.22 13.94
C ILE A 63 6.01 23.41 13.41
N ILE A 64 5.68 24.68 13.14
CA ILE A 64 4.47 25.09 12.43
C ILE A 64 4.94 25.80 11.17
N GLY A 65 4.69 25.19 10.02
CA GLY A 65 5.17 25.68 8.74
C GLY A 65 4.59 24.85 7.60
N PRO A 66 4.57 25.42 6.39
CA PRO A 66 3.96 24.77 5.22
C PRO A 66 4.61 23.42 4.88
N GLU A 67 5.88 23.21 5.24
CA GLU A 67 6.64 22.02 4.85
C GLU A 67 6.41 20.80 5.76
N ASN A 68 5.91 20.97 6.98
CA ASN A 68 5.75 19.87 7.94
C ASN A 68 4.57 18.93 7.67
N GLY A 69 3.66 19.32 6.77
CA GLY A 69 2.49 18.50 6.42
C GLY A 69 2.77 17.39 5.41
N ALA A 70 3.88 17.48 4.66
CA ALA A 70 4.09 16.64 3.47
C ALA A 70 4.65 15.23 3.78
N ASP A 71 5.52 15.08 4.78
CA ASP A 71 6.32 13.86 4.96
C ASP A 71 5.71 12.79 5.89
N HIS A 72 4.53 13.02 6.48
CA HIS A 72 3.92 12.08 7.45
C HIS A 72 2.64 11.40 6.98
N TYR A 73 2.24 11.58 5.73
CA TYR A 73 0.92 11.17 5.26
C TYR A 73 0.96 10.48 3.91
N HIS A 74 1.40 9.23 3.91
CA HIS A 74 1.12 8.29 2.81
C HIS A 74 0.01 7.27 3.16
N ASP A 75 -0.65 7.36 4.33
CA ASP A 75 -1.49 6.26 4.85
C ASP A 75 -2.89 6.66 5.36
N VAL A 76 -3.36 7.89 5.12
CA VAL A 76 -4.72 8.32 5.54
C VAL A 76 -5.35 9.14 4.40
N GLY A 77 -6.56 8.76 3.98
CA GLY A 77 -7.20 9.16 2.72
C GLY A 77 -7.31 10.68 2.46
N TYR A 78 -7.51 11.02 1.18
CA TYR A 78 -7.29 12.33 0.54
C TYR A 78 -8.16 13.52 0.98
N ASP A 79 -8.99 13.42 2.01
CA ASP A 79 -9.91 14.50 2.37
C ASP A 79 -9.30 15.53 3.35
N CYS A 80 -8.65 16.55 2.79
CA CYS A 80 -8.36 17.87 3.41
C CYS A 80 -7.26 17.94 4.51
N TYR A 81 -5.99 17.69 4.15
CA TYR A 81 -4.88 17.59 5.15
C TYR A 81 -3.76 18.65 5.05
N ILE A 82 -3.88 19.68 4.20
CA ILE A 82 -2.86 20.75 4.08
C ILE A 82 -3.23 22.03 4.91
N CYS A 83 -4.39 22.03 5.57
CA CYS A 83 -4.94 23.22 6.24
C CYS A 83 -4.37 23.48 7.65
N ASP A 84 -3.94 22.45 8.38
CA ASP A 84 -3.67 22.54 9.83
C ASP A 84 -2.55 23.54 10.18
N GLY A 85 -1.50 23.61 9.37
CA GLY A 85 -0.38 24.54 9.62
C GLY A 85 -0.76 26.02 9.49
N PHE A 86 -1.71 26.35 8.61
CA PHE A 86 -2.13 27.73 8.37
C PHE A 86 -3.07 28.24 9.45
N GLU A 87 -4.05 27.42 9.81
CA GLU A 87 -5.02 27.74 10.86
C GLU A 87 -4.31 27.98 12.19
N GLU A 88 -3.27 27.20 12.49
CA GLU A 88 -2.49 27.40 13.70
C GLU A 88 -1.71 28.72 13.70
N ILE A 89 -1.01 29.04 12.61
CA ILE A 89 -0.29 30.32 12.50
C ILE A 89 -1.29 31.49 12.58
N TYR A 90 -2.44 31.39 11.91
CA TYR A 90 -3.47 32.43 11.93
C TYR A 90 -4.09 32.60 13.30
N GLY A 91 -4.40 31.51 14.01
CA GLY A 91 -4.88 31.57 15.38
C GLY A 91 -3.87 32.17 16.36
N LEU A 92 -2.56 31.95 16.13
CA LEU A 92 -1.51 32.61 16.92
C LEU A 92 -1.43 34.12 16.63
N LEU A 93 -1.53 34.52 15.35
CA LEU A 93 -1.54 35.93 14.96
C LEU A 93 -2.79 36.66 15.45
N ASP A 94 -3.96 36.00 15.46
CA ASP A 94 -5.20 36.56 16.01
C ASP A 94 -5.07 36.82 17.52
N LYS A 95 -4.41 35.93 18.26
CA LYS A 95 -4.10 36.15 19.68
C LYS A 95 -3.14 37.32 19.91
N VAL A 96 -2.24 37.62 18.96
CA VAL A 96 -1.39 38.83 19.05
C VAL A 96 -2.25 40.09 18.99
N GLU A 97 -3.27 40.11 18.12
CA GLU A 97 -4.23 41.22 18.02
C GLU A 97 -5.14 41.31 19.25
N GLU A 98 -5.68 40.18 19.71
CA GLU A 98 -6.54 40.09 20.91
C GLU A 98 -5.84 40.66 22.15
N LEU A 99 -4.56 40.32 22.34
CA LEU A 99 -3.74 40.80 23.45
C LEU A 99 -3.18 42.21 23.23
N LYS A 100 -3.53 42.89 22.13
CA LYS A 100 -3.00 44.20 21.73
C LYS A 100 -1.47 44.24 21.71
N ALA A 101 -0.84 43.11 21.35
CA ALA A 101 0.61 42.91 21.38
C ALA A 101 1.30 43.27 20.06
N ARG A 102 0.56 43.80 19.08
CA ARG A 102 1.04 44.12 17.72
C ARG A 102 2.32 44.98 17.70
N ALA A 103 2.35 46.09 18.43
CA ALA A 103 3.52 46.97 18.48
C ALA A 103 4.75 46.28 19.13
N ALA A 104 4.52 45.48 20.17
CA ALA A 104 5.58 44.68 20.80
C ALA A 104 6.09 43.61 19.83
N PHE A 105 5.21 43.01 19.04
CA PHE A 105 5.57 42.02 18.04
C PHE A 105 6.36 42.65 16.88
N GLN A 106 5.95 43.82 16.36
CA GLN A 106 6.71 44.57 15.36
C GLN A 106 8.14 44.88 15.85
N LYS A 107 8.28 45.34 17.09
CA LYS A 107 9.59 45.59 17.68
C LYS A 107 10.43 44.32 17.89
N LEU A 108 9.78 43.18 18.16
CA LEU A 108 10.48 41.90 18.25
C LEU A 108 10.95 41.45 16.86
N LEU A 109 10.10 41.58 15.85
CA LEU A 109 10.39 41.24 14.46
C LEU A 109 11.45 42.17 13.84
N SER A 110 11.69 43.36 14.39
CA SER A 110 12.76 44.26 13.94
C SER A 110 14.17 43.87 14.41
N SER A 111 14.35 42.70 15.05
CA SER A 111 15.64 42.24 15.55
C SER A 111 16.41 41.43 14.49
N ASP A 112 17.71 41.70 14.34
CA ASP A 112 18.61 41.03 13.39
C ASP A 112 19.07 39.62 13.82
N SER A 113 18.37 38.99 14.77
CA SER A 113 18.74 37.63 15.19
C SER A 113 18.28 36.61 14.15
N VAL A 114 19.08 35.55 13.94
CA VAL A 114 18.80 34.56 12.88
C VAL A 114 17.42 33.92 13.01
N SER A 115 16.98 33.62 14.23
CA SER A 115 15.63 33.06 14.48
C SER A 115 14.51 34.04 14.15
N ILE A 116 14.73 35.35 14.34
CA ILE A 116 13.77 36.38 13.99
C ILE A 116 13.73 36.58 12.48
N ILE A 117 14.88 36.64 11.80
CA ILE A 117 14.93 36.74 10.33
C ILE A 117 14.22 35.54 9.69
N ALA A 118 14.51 34.32 10.13
CA ALA A 118 13.82 33.10 9.66
C ALA A 118 12.30 33.16 9.93
N THR A 119 11.90 33.70 11.08
CA THR A 119 10.46 33.91 11.39
C THR A 119 9.84 34.97 10.49
N CYS A 120 10.54 36.06 10.21
CA CYS A 120 10.10 37.13 9.32
C CYS A 120 9.95 36.65 7.87
N GLU A 121 10.87 35.82 7.38
CA GLU A 121 10.79 35.20 6.04
C GLU A 121 9.52 34.36 5.90
N ALA A 122 9.24 33.49 6.87
CA ALA A 122 8.03 32.69 6.89
C ALA A 122 6.76 33.54 7.04
N LEU A 123 6.74 34.48 7.99
CA LEU A 123 5.57 35.33 8.28
C LEU A 123 5.25 36.33 7.17
N ALA A 124 6.23 36.77 6.38
CA ALA A 124 6.00 37.73 5.30
C ALA A 124 4.93 37.22 4.31
N LEU A 125 4.97 35.93 3.98
CA LEU A 125 3.97 35.26 3.13
C LEU A 125 2.58 35.25 3.80
N HIS A 126 2.52 34.92 5.09
CA HIS A 126 1.26 34.88 5.85
C HIS A 126 0.63 36.26 6.02
N PHE A 127 1.41 37.31 6.28
CA PHE A 127 0.92 38.69 6.32
C PHE A 127 0.43 39.14 4.96
N TYR A 128 1.10 38.74 3.88
CA TYR A 128 0.62 39.01 2.53
C TYR A 128 -0.75 38.35 2.25
N ARG A 129 -0.92 37.07 2.59
CA ARG A 129 -2.20 36.33 2.49
C ARG A 129 -3.32 37.00 3.31
N ARG A 130 -3.04 37.40 4.55
CA ARG A 130 -3.98 38.08 5.45
C ARG A 130 -4.27 39.55 5.08
N ARG A 131 -3.59 40.10 4.07
CA ARG A 131 -3.65 41.53 3.70
C ARG A 131 -3.19 42.45 4.85
N ASP A 132 -2.30 41.96 5.70
CA ASP A 132 -1.70 42.72 6.79
C ASP A 132 -0.44 43.46 6.31
N TYR A 133 -0.65 44.50 5.49
CA TYR A 133 0.46 45.23 4.89
C TYR A 133 1.27 46.05 5.88
N ASP A 134 0.70 46.39 7.03
CA ASP A 134 1.42 47.14 8.05
C ASP A 134 2.49 46.27 8.71
N MET A 135 2.15 45.00 9.04
CA MET A 135 3.14 44.03 9.53
C MET A 135 4.18 43.71 8.46
N LEU A 136 3.74 43.48 7.21
CA LEU A 136 4.65 43.23 6.09
C LEU A 136 5.60 44.42 5.81
N LYS A 137 5.08 45.65 5.88
CA LYS A 137 5.87 46.88 5.74
C LYS A 137 6.87 47.01 6.88
N SER A 138 6.46 46.69 8.12
CA SER A 138 7.37 46.68 9.28
C SER A 138 8.51 45.69 9.07
N ILE A 139 8.23 44.45 8.62
CA ILE A 139 9.27 43.47 8.30
C ILE A 139 10.22 44.01 7.23
N ARG A 140 9.71 44.52 6.09
CA ARG A 140 10.54 45.03 4.99
C ARG A 140 11.37 46.26 5.37
N GLN A 141 10.89 47.08 6.31
CA GLN A 141 11.64 48.22 6.81
C GLN A 141 12.80 47.79 7.71
N SER A 142 12.64 46.71 8.48
CA SER A 142 13.70 46.18 9.34
C SER A 142 14.67 45.26 8.60
N HIS A 143 14.15 44.44 7.68
CA HIS A 143 14.87 43.40 6.94
C HIS A 143 14.58 43.56 5.43
N PRO A 144 15.19 44.55 4.76
CA PRO A 144 14.93 44.86 3.35
C PRO A 144 15.30 43.73 2.37
N GLU A 145 16.11 42.77 2.81
CA GLU A 145 16.45 41.55 2.08
C GLU A 145 15.28 40.55 2.00
N ILE A 146 14.32 40.62 2.93
CA ILE A 146 13.17 39.70 2.95
C ILE A 146 12.17 40.12 1.86
N ARG A 147 12.18 39.36 0.77
CA ARG A 147 11.21 39.47 -0.32
C ARG A 147 10.13 38.42 -0.14
N VAL A 148 8.89 38.79 -0.47
CA VAL A 148 7.80 37.81 -0.56
C VAL A 148 7.98 37.13 -1.91
N ASN A 149 8.28 35.82 -1.94
CA ASN A 149 8.27 35.08 -3.19
C ASN A 149 6.81 34.92 -3.64
N LEU A 150 6.39 35.77 -4.58
CA LEU A 150 5.04 35.80 -5.12
C LEU A 150 4.76 34.58 -6.03
N TYR A 151 5.79 34.01 -6.65
CA TYR A 151 5.65 32.80 -7.45
C TYR A 151 5.43 31.55 -6.59
N LYS A 152 6.20 31.40 -5.50
CA LYS A 152 5.93 30.38 -4.48
C LYS A 152 4.50 30.47 -3.95
N LEU A 153 3.99 31.69 -3.79
CA LEU A 153 2.60 31.89 -3.39
C LEU A 153 1.60 31.43 -4.46
N LEU A 154 1.85 31.75 -5.74
CA LEU A 154 1.03 31.23 -6.84
C LEU A 154 1.06 29.71 -6.88
N ALA A 155 2.23 29.08 -6.78
CA ALA A 155 2.37 27.63 -6.83
C ALA A 155 1.70 26.92 -5.64
N GLU A 156 1.91 27.40 -4.42
CA GLU A 156 1.30 26.84 -3.20
C GLU A 156 -0.22 26.97 -3.16
N ASP A 157 -0.77 28.07 -3.69
CA ASP A 157 -2.20 28.32 -3.69
C ASP A 157 -2.87 27.72 -4.94
N TYR A 158 -2.15 27.56 -6.06
CA TYR A 158 -2.63 26.86 -7.25
C TYR A 158 -3.00 25.42 -6.92
N THR A 159 -2.10 24.68 -6.27
CA THR A 159 -2.31 23.28 -5.90
C THR A 159 -3.52 23.07 -4.98
N ARG A 160 -3.98 24.12 -4.28
CA ARG A 160 -5.14 24.05 -3.37
C ARG A 160 -6.48 24.33 -4.03
N TYR A 161 -6.49 25.12 -5.10
CA TYR A 161 -7.72 25.75 -5.61
C TYR A 161 -7.96 25.52 -7.09
N SER A 162 -7.31 24.51 -7.68
CA SER A 162 -7.60 24.06 -9.05
C SER A 162 -9.08 23.65 -9.25
N TYR A 163 -9.79 23.32 -8.16
CA TYR A 163 -11.20 22.95 -8.18
C TYR A 163 -12.12 24.14 -7.87
N GLY A 164 -12.38 24.96 -8.88
CA GLY A 164 -13.40 26.02 -8.81
C GLY A 164 -13.03 27.17 -7.89
N MET A 165 -12.23 28.12 -8.39
CA MET A 165 -11.87 29.32 -7.63
C MET A 165 -13.10 30.12 -7.20
N ALA A 166 -13.38 30.16 -5.91
CA ALA A 166 -14.35 31.10 -5.34
C ALA A 166 -13.99 32.54 -5.73
N GLN A 167 -14.99 33.41 -5.93
CA GLN A 167 -14.78 34.80 -6.36
C GLN A 167 -13.77 35.57 -5.48
N GLY A 168 -13.76 35.31 -4.16
CA GLY A 168 -12.80 35.90 -3.24
C GLY A 168 -11.34 35.53 -3.54
N PHE A 169 -11.11 34.32 -4.02
CA PHE A 169 -9.79 33.82 -4.40
C PHE A 169 -9.32 34.42 -5.73
N LYS A 170 -10.20 34.58 -6.73
CA LYS A 170 -9.87 35.31 -7.97
C LYS A 170 -9.43 36.75 -7.69
N ILE A 171 -10.10 37.44 -6.77
CA ILE A 171 -9.71 38.81 -6.36
C ILE A 171 -8.32 38.82 -5.71
N TYR A 172 -8.04 37.81 -4.87
CA TYR A 172 -6.75 37.65 -4.21
C TYR A 172 -5.62 37.38 -5.23
N MET A 173 -5.80 36.41 -6.11
CA MET A 173 -4.83 36.10 -7.16
C MET A 173 -4.63 37.24 -8.15
N GLY A 174 -5.69 37.98 -8.47
CA GLY A 174 -5.59 39.16 -9.33
C GLY A 174 -4.70 40.25 -8.71
N ARG A 175 -4.58 40.27 -7.38
CA ARG A 175 -3.62 41.13 -6.70
C ARG A 175 -2.20 40.59 -6.78
N VAL A 176 -1.99 39.29 -6.58
CA VAL A 176 -0.68 38.65 -6.75
C VAL A 176 -0.11 38.93 -8.13
N LEU A 177 -0.94 38.75 -9.17
CA LEU A 177 -0.56 39.04 -10.56
C LEU A 177 -0.20 40.51 -10.80
N ARG A 178 -0.88 41.47 -10.16
CA ARG A 178 -0.52 42.90 -10.26
C ARG A 178 0.80 43.20 -9.57
N ASP A 179 1.04 42.58 -8.42
CA ASP A 179 2.29 42.76 -7.68
C ASP A 179 3.47 42.10 -8.43
N LEU A 180 3.26 40.96 -9.09
CA LEU A 180 4.22 40.33 -10.01
C LEU A 180 4.52 41.20 -11.24
N GLU A 181 3.48 41.75 -11.87
CA GLU A 181 3.63 42.68 -12.99
C GLU A 181 4.45 43.92 -12.62
N ALA A 182 4.26 44.44 -11.40
CA ALA A 182 5.03 45.57 -10.89
C ALA A 182 6.48 45.19 -10.50
N ASP A 183 6.70 43.97 -10.03
CA ASP A 183 8.03 43.46 -9.67
C ASP A 183 8.88 43.12 -10.91
N GLY A 184 8.24 42.61 -11.97
CA GLY A 184 8.88 42.31 -13.26
C GLY A 184 9.88 41.17 -13.23
N SER A 185 9.96 40.41 -12.14
CA SER A 185 10.83 39.22 -12.07
C SER A 185 10.24 38.06 -12.87
N PRO A 186 11.05 37.30 -13.63
CA PRO A 186 10.60 36.09 -14.29
C PRO A 186 10.41 34.95 -13.28
N PRO A 187 9.58 33.93 -13.60
CA PRO A 187 9.55 32.68 -12.84
C PRO A 187 10.93 32.00 -12.89
N THR A 188 11.32 31.31 -11.83
CA THR A 188 12.66 30.70 -11.69
C THR A 188 12.70 29.20 -11.99
N ASP A 189 11.55 28.54 -12.01
CA ASP A 189 11.40 27.12 -12.34
C ASP A 189 10.08 26.82 -13.09
N GLU A 190 9.93 25.58 -13.55
CA GLU A 190 8.77 25.11 -14.31
C GLU A 190 7.44 25.20 -13.54
N SER A 191 7.48 25.01 -12.22
CA SER A 191 6.29 25.06 -11.36
C SER A 191 5.79 26.49 -11.21
N GLU A 192 6.71 27.44 -10.98
CA GLU A 192 6.42 28.87 -10.93
C GLU A 192 5.86 29.38 -12.27
N ALA A 193 6.45 28.97 -13.39
CA ALA A 193 5.99 29.34 -14.72
C ALA A 193 4.61 28.76 -15.05
N TYR A 194 4.36 27.50 -14.70
CA TYR A 194 3.06 26.87 -14.87
C TYR A 194 1.98 27.52 -14.00
N ALA A 195 2.27 27.81 -12.73
CA ALA A 195 1.35 28.52 -11.84
C ALA A 195 1.03 29.92 -12.36
N LEU A 196 2.00 30.63 -12.96
CA LEU A 196 1.77 31.91 -13.62
C LEU A 196 0.84 31.77 -14.83
N LEU A 197 1.12 30.82 -15.74
CA LEU A 197 0.31 30.55 -16.93
C LEU A 197 -1.16 30.31 -16.55
N PHE A 198 -1.40 29.39 -15.63
CA PHE A 198 -2.74 29.04 -15.15
C PHE A 198 -3.43 30.23 -14.51
N THR A 199 -2.75 30.95 -13.61
CA THR A 199 -3.35 32.07 -12.88
C THR A 199 -3.68 33.25 -13.79
N CYS A 200 -2.79 33.59 -14.75
CA CYS A 200 -3.06 34.60 -15.77
C CYS A 200 -4.35 34.29 -16.52
N ARG A 201 -4.49 33.05 -16.98
CA ARG A 201 -5.68 32.62 -17.69
C ARG A 201 -6.93 32.66 -16.84
N GLU A 202 -6.94 32.01 -15.68
CA GLU A 202 -8.15 31.87 -14.85
C GLU A 202 -8.62 33.18 -14.21
N VAL A 203 -7.70 34.11 -13.99
CA VAL A 203 -7.98 35.35 -13.24
C VAL A 203 -8.06 36.57 -14.14
N ARG A 204 -7.20 36.70 -15.16
CA ARG A 204 -7.24 37.82 -16.11
C ARG A 204 -8.02 37.48 -17.38
N GLY A 205 -8.15 36.20 -17.74
CA GLY A 205 -8.75 35.79 -19.02
C GLY A 205 -7.87 36.10 -20.23
N ASN A 206 -6.57 36.35 -20.03
CA ASN A 206 -5.59 36.52 -21.09
C ASN A 206 -4.19 36.10 -20.62
N LEU A 207 -3.28 35.92 -21.58
CA LEU A 207 -1.92 35.41 -21.34
C LEU A 207 -0.82 36.47 -21.49
N ASP A 208 -1.19 37.74 -21.70
CA ASP A 208 -0.22 38.82 -21.98
C ASP A 208 0.84 38.94 -20.88
N LEU A 209 0.41 38.88 -19.61
CA LEU A 209 1.33 38.95 -18.47
C LEU A 209 2.23 37.72 -18.38
N PHE A 210 1.73 36.53 -18.73
CA PHE A 210 2.55 35.32 -18.76
C PHE A 210 3.67 35.49 -19.77
N PHE A 211 3.36 35.86 -21.01
CA PHE A 211 4.38 36.08 -22.05
C PHE A 211 5.28 37.28 -21.79
N GLN A 212 4.86 38.23 -20.95
CA GLN A 212 5.70 39.35 -20.52
C GLN A 212 6.77 38.91 -19.50
N LEU A 213 6.42 38.05 -18.55
CA LEU A 213 7.30 37.66 -17.45
C LEU A 213 8.08 36.37 -17.73
N TRP A 214 7.52 35.43 -18.49
CA TRP A 214 8.16 34.16 -18.81
C TRP A 214 9.08 34.27 -20.05
N SER A 215 10.23 33.60 -19.98
CA SER A 215 11.19 33.49 -21.08
C SER A 215 11.36 32.04 -21.51
N PRO A 216 11.11 31.69 -22.79
CA PRO A 216 11.32 30.33 -23.30
C PRO A 216 12.80 29.92 -23.34
N GLU A 217 13.73 30.87 -23.27
CA GLU A 217 15.17 30.57 -23.22
C GLU A 217 15.61 30.07 -21.84
N GLU A 218 14.94 30.53 -20.77
CA GLU A 218 15.25 30.15 -19.38
C GLU A 218 14.46 28.91 -18.94
N ILE A 219 13.16 28.88 -19.28
CA ILE A 219 12.26 27.77 -18.94
C ILE A 219 11.63 27.30 -20.26
N PRO A 220 12.18 26.23 -20.88
CA PRO A 220 11.67 25.69 -22.13
C PRO A 220 10.19 25.32 -22.05
N VAL A 221 9.47 25.51 -23.16
CA VAL A 221 8.05 25.17 -23.23
C VAL A 221 7.82 23.70 -22.91
N GLU A 222 8.71 22.81 -23.32
CA GLU A 222 8.58 21.38 -23.06
C GLU A 222 8.56 21.03 -21.57
N TRP A 223 9.07 21.90 -20.69
CA TRP A 223 9.03 21.68 -19.24
C TRP A 223 7.66 22.04 -18.68
N ILE A 224 7.12 23.18 -19.11
CA ILE A 224 5.77 23.63 -18.74
C ILE A 224 4.70 22.69 -19.35
N ASP A 225 4.91 22.24 -20.58
CA ASP A 225 4.02 21.39 -21.38
C ASP A 225 4.00 19.92 -20.89
N ARG A 226 5.03 19.50 -20.12
CA ARG A 226 5.16 18.16 -19.49
C ARG A 226 4.95 18.16 -17.98
N SER A 227 4.83 19.32 -17.35
CA SER A 227 4.71 19.49 -15.90
C SER A 227 3.54 18.66 -15.36
N ASP A 228 3.85 17.48 -14.81
CA ASP A 228 3.00 16.33 -14.46
C ASP A 228 2.00 16.62 -13.33
N VAL A 229 1.48 17.84 -13.26
CA VAL A 229 0.34 18.14 -12.41
C VAL A 229 -0.86 17.49 -13.08
N GLU A 230 -1.52 16.60 -12.36
CA GLU A 230 -2.74 15.80 -12.66
C GLU A 230 -3.90 16.59 -13.35
N LEU A 231 -3.71 17.87 -13.65
CA LEU A 231 -4.65 18.84 -14.20
C LEU A 231 -4.09 19.63 -15.40
N GLN A 232 -3.03 19.15 -16.08
CA GLN A 232 -2.43 19.74 -17.31
C GLN A 232 -3.46 20.16 -18.37
N SER A 233 -4.67 19.60 -18.36
CA SER A 233 -5.71 19.88 -19.35
C SER A 233 -6.35 21.27 -19.21
N LEU A 234 -6.44 21.91 -18.04
CA LEU A 234 -7.25 23.14 -17.94
C LEU A 234 -6.53 24.40 -18.42
N ALA A 235 -5.25 24.61 -18.09
CA ALA A 235 -4.51 25.86 -18.39
C ALA A 235 -4.27 26.08 -19.88
N LEU A 236 -4.12 25.00 -20.67
CA LEU A 236 -3.91 25.08 -22.12
C LEU A 236 -5.20 24.95 -22.93
N CYS A 237 -6.29 24.44 -22.36
CA CYS A 237 -7.59 24.32 -23.03
C CYS A 237 -8.35 25.65 -23.25
N THR A 238 -7.86 26.58 -24.06
CA THR A 238 -8.60 27.83 -24.36
C THR A 238 -9.72 27.62 -25.40
N ASP A 239 -10.84 28.30 -25.23
CA ASP A 239 -11.90 28.39 -26.25
C ASP A 239 -11.64 29.51 -27.26
N ASP A 240 -10.64 30.36 -27.01
CA ASP A 240 -10.23 31.47 -27.88
C ASP A 240 -9.20 30.98 -28.94
N PRO A 241 -9.55 31.00 -30.24
CA PRO A 241 -8.64 30.61 -31.31
C PRO A 241 -7.37 31.47 -31.38
N GLU A 242 -7.41 32.73 -30.95
CA GLU A 242 -6.24 33.62 -30.99
C GLU A 242 -5.23 33.23 -29.91
N GLU A 243 -5.70 33.00 -28.68
CA GLU A 243 -4.88 32.49 -27.56
C GLU A 243 -4.28 31.12 -27.89
N LEU A 244 -5.05 30.24 -28.55
CA LEU A 244 -4.55 28.95 -29.02
C LEU A 244 -3.41 29.10 -30.04
N ASN A 245 -3.63 29.91 -31.07
CA ASN A 245 -2.59 30.14 -32.08
C ASN A 245 -1.34 30.75 -31.45
N LEU A 246 -1.50 31.59 -30.43
CA LEU A 246 -0.39 32.16 -29.66
C LEU A 246 0.38 31.06 -28.91
N LEU A 247 -0.31 30.21 -28.14
CA LEU A 247 0.32 29.07 -27.44
C LEU A 247 1.04 28.13 -28.41
N LEU A 248 0.43 27.78 -29.54
CA LEU A 248 1.06 26.95 -30.58
C LEU A 248 2.30 27.62 -31.18
N ALA A 249 2.26 28.94 -31.42
CA ALA A 249 3.38 29.68 -31.96
C ALA A 249 4.60 29.68 -31.00
N PHE A 250 4.35 29.58 -29.70
CA PHE A 250 5.41 29.42 -28.70
C PHE A 250 5.86 27.96 -28.48
N GLY A 251 5.16 26.97 -29.05
CA GLY A 251 5.58 25.56 -29.04
C GLY A 251 4.85 24.66 -28.05
N PHE A 252 3.74 25.11 -27.45
CA PHE A 252 2.92 24.29 -26.55
C PHE A 252 2.19 23.21 -27.37
N ASN A 253 2.59 21.95 -27.22
CA ASN A 253 2.14 20.85 -28.08
C ASN A 253 1.20 19.87 -27.36
N SER A 254 1.26 19.74 -26.04
CA SER A 254 0.35 18.88 -25.29
C SER A 254 -1.07 19.47 -25.30
N GLY A 255 -1.21 20.77 -25.09
CA GLY A 255 -2.49 21.49 -25.22
C GLY A 255 -3.13 21.43 -26.62
N ALA A 256 -2.32 21.30 -27.67
CA ALA A 256 -2.79 21.15 -29.04
C ALA A 256 -3.67 19.89 -29.23
N ARG A 257 -3.40 18.83 -28.47
CA ARG A 257 -4.08 17.53 -28.55
C ARG A 257 -5.50 17.60 -27.99
N SER A 258 -5.67 18.14 -26.79
CA SER A 258 -6.96 18.36 -26.14
C SER A 258 -7.83 19.37 -26.92
N LEU A 259 -7.19 20.30 -27.64
CA LEU A 259 -7.87 21.28 -28.48
C LEU A 259 -8.24 20.77 -29.87
N LEU A 260 -7.43 19.89 -30.47
CA LEU A 260 -7.80 19.15 -31.68
C LEU A 260 -9.09 18.37 -31.42
N LEU A 261 -9.19 17.76 -30.25
CA LEU A 261 -10.36 17.04 -29.80
C LEU A 261 -11.61 17.94 -29.67
N ARG A 262 -11.51 19.13 -29.06
CA ARG A 262 -12.63 20.11 -29.06
C ARG A 262 -12.97 20.62 -30.46
N ALA A 263 -11.99 20.78 -31.34
CA ALA A 263 -12.23 21.20 -32.73
C ALA A 263 -12.96 20.12 -33.53
N VAL A 264 -12.64 18.83 -33.29
CA VAL A 264 -13.38 17.67 -33.82
C VAL A 264 -14.82 17.70 -33.31
N MET A 265 -15.01 17.88 -32.00
CA MET A 265 -16.33 17.99 -31.37
C MET A 265 -17.19 19.14 -31.92
N ARG A 266 -16.58 20.23 -32.39
CA ARG A 266 -17.30 21.38 -32.99
C ARG A 266 -17.51 21.26 -34.50
N GLY A 267 -17.28 20.09 -35.11
CA GLY A 267 -17.66 19.80 -36.50
C GLY A 267 -16.87 20.54 -37.57
N LYS A 268 -15.64 21.01 -37.28
CA LYS A 268 -14.82 21.78 -38.25
C LYS A 268 -13.95 20.91 -39.18
N LEU A 269 -14.09 19.58 -39.16
CA LEU A 269 -13.18 18.65 -39.83
C LEU A 269 -13.48 18.38 -41.32
N ASP A 270 -14.53 18.96 -41.88
CA ASP A 270 -14.99 18.67 -43.25
C ASP A 270 -14.03 19.11 -44.38
N ARG A 271 -12.93 19.80 -44.06
CA ARG A 271 -11.99 20.34 -45.05
C ARG A 271 -10.74 19.47 -45.27
N GLU A 272 -10.52 18.45 -44.45
CA GLU A 272 -9.33 17.60 -44.53
C GLU A 272 -9.49 16.40 -45.47
N ARG A 273 -8.37 15.84 -45.96
CA ARG A 273 -8.40 14.62 -46.77
C ARG A 273 -8.88 13.43 -45.94
N GLU A 274 -9.70 12.55 -46.52
CA GLU A 274 -10.35 11.43 -45.83
C GLU A 274 -9.38 10.51 -45.05
N SER A 275 -8.19 10.23 -45.61
CA SER A 275 -7.16 9.43 -44.93
C SER A 275 -6.55 10.13 -43.70
N THR A 276 -6.42 11.46 -43.76
CA THR A 276 -5.94 12.28 -42.65
C THR A 276 -7.03 12.43 -41.59
N LYS A 277 -8.29 12.61 -42.02
CA LYS A 277 -9.48 12.66 -41.18
C LYS A 277 -9.64 11.39 -40.34
N SER A 278 -9.59 10.21 -40.95
CA SER A 278 -9.70 8.94 -40.21
C SER A 278 -8.58 8.75 -39.18
N ARG A 279 -7.33 9.12 -39.52
CA ARG A 279 -6.20 9.06 -38.57
C ARG A 279 -6.36 10.06 -37.42
N ILE A 280 -6.79 11.29 -37.71
CA ILE A 280 -7.07 12.32 -36.69
C ILE A 280 -8.19 11.86 -35.76
N LEU A 281 -9.27 11.29 -36.29
CA LEU A 281 -10.40 10.78 -35.51
C LEU A 281 -10.00 9.58 -34.64
N THR A 282 -9.19 8.67 -35.18
CA THR A 282 -8.64 7.53 -34.41
C THR A 282 -7.80 8.04 -33.23
N LEU A 283 -6.92 9.00 -33.46
CA LEU A 283 -6.15 9.65 -32.38
C LEU A 283 -7.05 10.44 -31.43
N ALA A 284 -8.12 11.07 -31.90
CA ALA A 284 -9.05 11.82 -31.07
C ALA A 284 -9.82 10.89 -30.11
N ILE A 285 -10.21 9.70 -30.57
CA ILE A 285 -10.75 8.65 -29.68
C ILE A 285 -9.71 8.28 -28.63
N ASP A 286 -8.47 7.99 -29.03
CA ASP A 286 -7.43 7.61 -28.08
C ASP A 286 -7.14 8.72 -27.07
N MET A 287 -7.12 9.98 -27.51
CA MET A 287 -6.90 11.13 -26.63
C MET A 287 -8.08 11.37 -25.67
N LEU A 288 -9.34 11.25 -26.13
CA LEU A 288 -10.51 11.35 -25.25
C LEU A 288 -10.41 10.41 -24.06
N PHE A 289 -10.02 9.17 -24.35
CA PHE A 289 -9.99 8.13 -23.35
C PHE A 289 -8.66 8.10 -22.61
N PHE A 290 -7.53 8.45 -23.23
CA PHE A 290 -6.24 8.57 -22.55
C PHE A 290 -6.23 9.71 -21.53
N GLU A 291 -6.65 10.92 -21.93
CA GLU A 291 -6.75 12.07 -21.02
C GLU A 291 -7.81 11.85 -19.92
N ALA A 292 -8.87 11.08 -20.22
CA ALA A 292 -9.86 10.68 -19.23
C ALA A 292 -9.38 9.56 -18.28
N LEU A 293 -8.36 8.80 -18.66
CA LEU A 293 -7.97 7.59 -17.93
C LEU A 293 -6.62 7.69 -17.21
N GLY A 294 -5.77 8.66 -17.57
CA GLY A 294 -4.50 8.97 -16.89
C GLY A 294 -3.54 7.78 -16.77
N ASP A 295 -2.37 8.03 -16.17
CA ASP A 295 -1.51 6.93 -15.66
C ASP A 295 -2.05 6.40 -14.32
N ASP A 296 -2.84 7.20 -13.61
CA ASP A 296 -3.60 6.79 -12.43
C ASP A 296 -5.06 6.47 -12.79
N LEU A 297 -5.34 5.18 -12.95
CA LEU A 297 -6.69 4.60 -13.01
C LEU A 297 -7.62 5.06 -11.86
N TRP A 298 -7.08 5.74 -10.84
CA TRP A 298 -7.79 6.36 -9.74
C TRP A 298 -8.57 7.62 -10.15
N ASP A 299 -8.20 8.34 -11.22
CA ASP A 299 -8.94 9.53 -11.69
C ASP A 299 -10.30 9.22 -12.34
N LEU A 300 -10.57 7.94 -12.63
CA LEU A 300 -11.93 7.45 -12.90
C LEU A 300 -12.88 7.63 -11.71
N GLU A 301 -12.36 7.78 -10.48
CA GLU A 301 -13.13 8.19 -9.30
C GLU A 301 -13.74 9.57 -9.50
N TYR A 302 -13.01 10.47 -10.15
CA TYR A 302 -13.39 11.86 -10.35
C TYR A 302 -14.26 12.05 -11.58
N LEU A 303 -13.93 11.39 -12.70
CA LEU A 303 -14.89 11.26 -13.80
C LEU A 303 -16.15 10.57 -13.32
N GLY A 304 -16.05 9.50 -12.54
CA GLY A 304 -17.20 8.87 -11.88
C GLY A 304 -18.01 9.88 -11.08
N THR A 305 -17.47 10.41 -9.98
CA THR A 305 -18.21 11.28 -9.06
C THR A 305 -18.71 12.58 -9.69
N ALA A 306 -17.96 13.23 -10.58
CA ALA A 306 -18.42 14.41 -11.33
C ALA A 306 -19.42 14.05 -12.46
N CYS A 307 -19.40 12.82 -13.00
CA CYS A 307 -20.41 12.32 -13.93
C CYS A 307 -21.73 11.97 -13.25
N PHE A 308 -21.73 11.54 -11.99
CA PHE A 308 -22.88 10.83 -11.41
C PHE A 308 -24.04 11.74 -10.98
N GLU A 309 -23.82 13.04 -10.81
CA GLU A 309 -24.94 13.97 -10.56
C GLU A 309 -25.64 14.44 -11.85
N GLN A 310 -25.09 14.18 -13.05
CA GLN A 310 -25.73 14.52 -14.32
C GLN A 310 -25.50 13.42 -15.38
N ASN A 311 -26.57 12.72 -15.79
CA ASN A 311 -26.60 11.76 -16.91
C ASN A 311 -25.97 12.27 -18.24
N THR A 312 -25.62 13.55 -18.31
CA THR A 312 -25.11 14.26 -19.47
C THR A 312 -23.73 13.79 -19.93
N LEU A 313 -22.76 13.48 -19.06
CA LEU A 313 -21.42 13.12 -19.55
C LEU A 313 -21.38 11.70 -20.15
N ARG A 314 -22.13 10.75 -19.59
CA ARG A 314 -22.30 9.40 -20.20
C ARG A 314 -22.89 9.52 -21.61
N GLU A 315 -23.98 10.27 -21.74
CA GLU A 315 -24.63 10.53 -23.02
C GLU A 315 -23.69 11.27 -23.98
N GLN A 316 -22.88 12.21 -23.48
CA GLN A 316 -21.88 12.92 -24.28
C GLN A 316 -20.75 12.01 -24.74
N VAL A 317 -20.18 11.16 -23.89
CA VAL A 317 -19.10 10.23 -24.29
C VAL A 317 -19.60 9.23 -25.31
N VAL A 318 -20.78 8.64 -25.07
CA VAL A 318 -21.44 7.73 -26.01
C VAL A 318 -21.72 8.43 -27.34
N SER A 319 -22.38 9.60 -27.32
CA SER A 319 -22.70 10.36 -28.53
C SER A 319 -21.44 10.81 -29.28
N THR A 320 -20.39 11.21 -28.55
CA THR A 320 -19.11 11.60 -29.15
C THR A 320 -18.43 10.43 -29.84
N LEU A 321 -18.42 9.28 -29.18
CA LEU A 321 -17.86 8.04 -29.72
C LEU A 321 -18.63 7.62 -30.98
N GLU A 322 -19.96 7.64 -30.94
CA GLU A 322 -20.81 7.38 -32.11
C GLU A 322 -20.48 8.33 -33.26
N VAL A 323 -20.38 9.64 -33.01
CA VAL A 323 -20.00 10.64 -34.02
C VAL A 323 -18.62 10.33 -34.61
N PHE A 324 -17.62 9.98 -33.80
CA PHE A 324 -16.29 9.67 -34.31
C PHE A 324 -16.27 8.39 -35.16
N LEU A 325 -17.07 7.40 -34.79
CA LEU A 325 -17.21 6.16 -35.56
C LEU A 325 -17.97 6.39 -36.87
N GLU A 326 -19.03 7.20 -36.85
CA GLU A 326 -19.76 7.64 -38.05
C GLU A 326 -18.87 8.42 -39.03
N LEU A 327 -17.92 9.20 -38.50
CA LEU A 327 -16.94 9.94 -39.30
C LEU A 327 -15.76 9.08 -39.80
N GLY A 328 -15.78 7.76 -39.58
CA GLY A 328 -14.83 6.81 -40.16
C GLY A 328 -13.57 6.56 -39.33
N ALA A 329 -13.62 6.71 -38.00
CA ALA A 329 -12.54 6.28 -37.13
C ALA A 329 -12.30 4.77 -37.23
N GLU A 330 -11.03 4.35 -37.33
CA GLU A 330 -10.67 2.93 -37.42
C GLU A 330 -10.56 2.30 -36.03
N ILE A 331 -11.66 1.79 -35.49
CA ILE A 331 -11.70 1.34 -34.09
C ILE A 331 -10.68 0.25 -33.74
N ASN A 332 -10.34 -0.64 -34.67
CA ASN A 332 -9.35 -1.69 -34.42
C ASN A 332 -7.91 -1.17 -34.29
N ARG A 333 -7.66 0.10 -34.63
CA ARG A 333 -6.38 0.78 -34.45
C ARG A 333 -6.32 1.64 -33.20
N THR A 334 -7.45 1.90 -32.55
CA THR A 334 -7.49 2.71 -31.33
C THR A 334 -6.90 1.93 -30.15
N GLU A 335 -6.16 2.63 -29.31
CA GLU A 335 -5.82 2.19 -27.96
C GLU A 335 -7.07 2.10 -27.09
N LEU A 336 -8.15 2.84 -27.40
CA LEU A 336 -9.45 2.63 -26.74
C LEU A 336 -9.86 1.16 -26.78
N TRP A 337 -9.89 0.54 -27.96
CA TRP A 337 -10.27 -0.86 -28.08
C TRP A 337 -9.20 -1.83 -27.57
N ARG A 338 -7.92 -1.52 -27.81
CA ARG A 338 -6.81 -2.44 -27.50
C ARG A 338 -6.43 -2.46 -26.03
N VAL A 339 -6.59 -1.35 -25.33
CA VAL A 339 -6.07 -1.13 -23.98
C VAL A 339 -7.16 -0.64 -23.04
N TYR A 340 -7.86 0.45 -23.36
CA TYR A 340 -8.62 1.22 -22.36
C TYR A 340 -10.05 0.75 -22.08
N VAL A 341 -10.75 0.14 -23.04
CA VAL A 341 -12.12 -0.33 -22.83
C VAL A 341 -12.19 -1.40 -21.74
N TRP A 342 -11.13 -2.19 -21.58
CA TRP A 342 -11.09 -3.29 -20.63
C TRP A 342 -11.10 -2.76 -19.19
N PRO A 343 -10.20 -1.84 -18.78
CA PRO A 343 -10.28 -1.16 -17.49
C PRO A 343 -11.64 -0.56 -17.17
N ILE A 344 -12.27 0.13 -18.14
CA ILE A 344 -13.61 0.70 -17.96
C ILE A 344 -14.63 -0.40 -17.61
N LEU A 345 -14.58 -1.53 -18.33
CA LEU A 345 -15.46 -2.67 -18.08
C LEU A 345 -15.20 -3.36 -16.73
N THR A 346 -13.97 -3.33 -16.22
CA THR A 346 -13.66 -3.86 -14.88
C THR A 346 -13.90 -2.87 -13.75
N GLY A 347 -13.90 -1.56 -13.98
CA GLY A 347 -14.16 -0.56 -12.92
C GLY A 347 -15.50 -0.80 -12.18
N TYR A 348 -16.40 -1.55 -12.80
CA TYR A 348 -17.69 -2.08 -12.31
C TYR A 348 -17.77 -2.32 -10.78
N VAL A 349 -16.78 -2.98 -10.17
CA VAL A 349 -16.92 -3.43 -8.76
C VAL A 349 -16.63 -2.33 -7.74
N LYS A 350 -15.82 -1.32 -8.07
CA LYS A 350 -15.62 -0.17 -7.16
C LYS A 350 -16.82 0.79 -7.24
N TRP A 351 -17.51 0.84 -8.38
CA TRP A 351 -18.47 1.90 -8.70
C TRP A 351 -19.93 1.46 -8.92
N GLY A 352 -20.22 0.16 -8.81
CA GLY A 352 -21.58 -0.39 -8.86
C GLY A 352 -22.20 -0.54 -10.26
N GLU A 353 -23.50 -0.84 -10.30
CA GLU A 353 -24.25 -1.19 -11.53
C GLU A 353 -24.22 -0.12 -12.63
N VAL A 354 -24.06 1.16 -12.28
CA VAL A 354 -24.21 2.29 -13.21
C VAL A 354 -23.04 2.36 -14.20
N LEU A 355 -21.80 2.27 -13.71
CA LEU A 355 -20.59 2.30 -14.54
C LEU A 355 -20.52 1.06 -15.44
N GLY A 356 -21.08 -0.03 -14.94
CA GLY A 356 -21.26 -1.25 -15.67
C GLY A 356 -22.16 -1.20 -16.89
N ALA A 357 -23.30 -0.53 -16.76
CA ALA A 357 -24.20 -0.29 -17.88
C ALA A 357 -23.54 0.61 -18.94
N ALA A 358 -22.78 1.64 -18.51
CA ALA A 358 -22.04 2.50 -19.42
C ALA A 358 -20.92 1.75 -20.16
N GLY A 359 -20.12 0.96 -19.45
CA GLY A 359 -19.08 0.14 -20.07
C GLY A 359 -19.65 -0.89 -21.06
N THR A 360 -20.75 -1.56 -20.69
CA THR A 360 -21.45 -2.50 -21.59
C THR A 360 -21.97 -1.81 -22.85
N GLU A 361 -22.47 -0.58 -22.70
CA GLU A 361 -22.96 0.22 -23.82
C GLU A 361 -21.82 0.69 -24.74
N ILE A 362 -20.71 1.16 -24.17
CA ILE A 362 -19.50 1.47 -24.95
C ILE A 362 -19.05 0.23 -25.72
N LEU A 363 -18.94 -0.93 -25.06
CA LEU A 363 -18.59 -2.19 -25.71
C LEU A 363 -19.54 -2.53 -26.88
N ARG A 364 -20.85 -2.34 -26.70
CA ARG A 364 -21.86 -2.53 -27.75
C ARG A 364 -21.59 -1.63 -28.96
N ILE A 365 -21.41 -0.33 -28.74
CA ILE A 365 -21.11 0.67 -29.79
C ILE A 365 -19.84 0.30 -30.55
N LEU A 366 -18.78 -0.07 -29.84
CA LEU A 366 -17.51 -0.46 -30.45
C LEU A 366 -17.67 -1.70 -31.35
N LEU A 367 -18.39 -2.72 -30.89
CA LEU A 367 -18.66 -3.94 -31.66
C LEU A 367 -19.54 -3.67 -32.89
N GLU A 368 -20.56 -2.82 -32.77
CA GLU A 368 -21.41 -2.40 -33.88
C GLU A 368 -20.64 -1.61 -34.94
N ALA A 369 -19.67 -0.79 -34.51
CA ALA A 369 -18.74 -0.11 -35.40
C ALA A 369 -17.65 -1.02 -36.00
N GLY A 370 -17.75 -2.33 -35.77
CA GLY A 370 -16.90 -3.34 -36.42
C GLY A 370 -15.60 -3.64 -35.69
N ALA A 371 -15.48 -3.29 -34.41
CA ALA A 371 -14.40 -3.75 -33.57
C ALA A 371 -14.28 -5.29 -33.62
N ASP A 372 -13.05 -5.78 -33.72
CA ASP A 372 -12.73 -7.19 -33.86
C ASP A 372 -12.67 -7.82 -32.47
N PRO A 373 -13.63 -8.69 -32.10
CA PRO A 373 -13.64 -9.34 -30.80
C PRO A 373 -12.52 -10.38 -30.65
N GLU A 374 -11.82 -10.72 -31.73
CA GLU A 374 -10.71 -11.68 -31.75
C GLU A 374 -9.33 -11.01 -31.71
N ILE A 375 -9.26 -9.67 -31.64
CA ILE A 375 -8.00 -8.94 -31.58
C ILE A 375 -7.15 -9.43 -30.40
N GLU A 376 -5.84 -9.55 -30.62
CA GLU A 376 -4.93 -9.83 -29.51
C GLU A 376 -4.76 -8.56 -28.67
N LEU A 377 -5.12 -8.64 -27.39
CA LEU A 377 -4.85 -7.63 -26.39
C LEU A 377 -3.37 -7.67 -26.07
N HIS A 378 -2.68 -6.56 -26.34
CA HIS A 378 -1.29 -6.35 -25.99
C HIS A 378 -1.22 -5.32 -24.85
N ASN A 379 -0.29 -5.51 -23.92
CA ASN A 379 -0.02 -4.56 -22.83
C ASN A 379 -1.23 -4.27 -21.93
N ILE A 380 -1.97 -5.31 -21.52
CA ILE A 380 -2.99 -5.15 -20.48
C ILE A 380 -2.29 -4.60 -19.21
N PRO A 381 -2.68 -3.41 -18.70
CA PRO A 381 -2.01 -2.80 -17.56
C PRO A 381 -1.96 -3.73 -16.34
N GLN A 382 -0.87 -3.73 -15.58
CA GLN A 382 -0.75 -4.61 -14.41
C GLN A 382 -1.86 -4.35 -13.37
N GLY A 383 -2.14 -3.07 -13.07
CA GLY A 383 -3.20 -2.68 -12.14
C GLY A 383 -4.61 -3.12 -12.59
N PHE A 384 -4.85 -3.21 -13.90
CA PHE A 384 -6.09 -3.78 -14.44
C PHE A 384 -6.24 -5.25 -14.05
N LEU A 385 -5.16 -6.01 -14.21
CA LEU A 385 -5.17 -7.43 -13.91
C LEU A 385 -5.37 -7.65 -12.42
N GLU A 386 -4.69 -6.90 -11.57
CA GLU A 386 -4.86 -6.94 -10.11
C GLU A 386 -6.30 -6.61 -9.69
N ASN A 387 -6.95 -5.67 -10.35
CA ASN A 387 -8.36 -5.37 -10.11
C ASN A 387 -9.27 -6.54 -10.54
N LEU A 388 -9.11 -7.05 -11.77
CA LEU A 388 -9.87 -8.21 -12.27
C LEU A 388 -9.73 -9.44 -11.35
N MET A 389 -8.53 -9.62 -10.81
CA MET A 389 -8.19 -10.64 -9.83
C MET A 389 -8.99 -10.47 -8.53
N SER A 390 -9.00 -9.26 -7.98
CA SER A 390 -9.80 -8.94 -6.79
C SER A 390 -11.29 -9.22 -6.99
N GLN A 391 -11.81 -8.98 -8.20
CA GLN A 391 -13.22 -9.24 -8.55
C GLN A 391 -13.52 -10.72 -8.64
N SER A 392 -12.67 -11.46 -9.35
CA SER A 392 -12.77 -12.92 -9.45
C SER A 392 -12.69 -13.58 -8.06
N GLU A 393 -11.88 -13.06 -7.16
CA GLU A 393 -11.77 -13.56 -5.78
C GLU A 393 -13.00 -13.21 -4.93
N ARG A 394 -13.49 -11.97 -4.99
CA ARG A 394 -14.72 -11.54 -4.29
C ARG A 394 -15.94 -12.32 -4.73
N ALA A 395 -16.14 -12.47 -6.04
CA ALA A 395 -17.25 -13.23 -6.61
C ALA A 395 -17.22 -14.72 -6.23
N ARG A 396 -16.04 -15.28 -5.88
CA ARG A 396 -15.87 -16.72 -5.61
C ARG A 396 -15.87 -17.11 -4.14
N TYR A 397 -15.40 -16.26 -3.21
CA TYR A 397 -15.02 -16.76 -1.89
C TYR A 397 -15.45 -15.94 -0.66
N GLY A 398 -16.06 -14.76 -0.79
CA GLY A 398 -16.50 -14.01 0.41
C GLY A 398 -15.37 -13.67 1.40
N GLY A 399 -14.12 -13.60 0.92
CA GLY A 399 -12.92 -13.26 1.70
C GLY A 399 -11.91 -14.41 1.80
N GLU A 400 -10.70 -14.13 1.31
CA GLU A 400 -9.45 -14.90 1.52
C GLU A 400 -9.25 -16.19 0.71
N VAL A 401 -8.73 -16.08 -0.52
CA VAL A 401 -7.94 -17.13 -1.16
C VAL A 401 -6.76 -16.51 -1.91
N TRP A 402 -5.54 -16.91 -1.53
CA TRP A 402 -4.29 -16.58 -2.24
C TRP A 402 -3.95 -17.69 -3.25
N GLY A 403 -3.47 -17.32 -4.45
CA GLY A 403 -2.84 -18.26 -5.39
C GLY A 403 -3.49 -18.36 -6.78
N PHE A 404 -4.34 -17.42 -7.17
CA PHE A 404 -4.79 -17.30 -8.55
C PHE A 404 -3.72 -16.50 -9.34
N ASP A 405 -2.53 -17.11 -9.45
CA ASP A 405 -1.29 -16.42 -9.84
C ASP A 405 -1.30 -15.88 -11.28
N LEU A 406 -0.37 -14.93 -11.51
CA LEU A 406 0.04 -14.24 -12.76
C LEU A 406 -0.02 -15.06 -14.06
N TRP A 407 -0.06 -16.38 -13.95
CA TRP A 407 -0.16 -17.31 -15.06
C TRP A 407 -1.44 -17.11 -15.88
N PHE A 408 -2.63 -16.97 -15.27
CA PHE A 408 -3.88 -16.73 -16.04
C PHE A 408 -3.76 -15.46 -16.92
N MET A 409 -3.00 -14.47 -16.45
CA MET A 409 -2.78 -13.19 -17.12
C MET A 409 -1.99 -13.33 -18.42
N MET A 410 -1.03 -14.27 -18.49
CA MET A 410 -0.30 -14.57 -19.73
C MET A 410 -1.21 -15.12 -20.85
N PHE A 411 -2.44 -15.54 -20.52
CA PHE A 411 -3.36 -16.17 -21.47
C PHE A 411 -4.61 -15.36 -21.78
N MET A 412 -4.82 -14.23 -21.11
CA MET A 412 -5.85 -13.27 -21.50
C MET A 412 -5.34 -12.51 -22.71
N LYS A 413 -5.46 -13.18 -23.86
CA LYS A 413 -5.02 -12.62 -25.14
C LYS A 413 -6.17 -11.99 -25.89
N LYS A 414 -7.42 -12.33 -25.57
CA LYS A 414 -8.58 -11.87 -26.34
C LYS A 414 -9.62 -11.22 -25.43
N PRO A 415 -10.42 -10.29 -25.96
CA PRO A 415 -11.59 -9.72 -25.29
C PRO A 415 -12.43 -10.74 -24.52
N ILE A 416 -12.77 -11.87 -25.14
CA ILE A 416 -13.61 -12.90 -24.53
C ILE A 416 -12.99 -13.52 -23.27
N ASP A 417 -11.65 -13.61 -23.21
CA ASP A 417 -10.95 -14.14 -22.04
C ASP A 417 -11.12 -13.24 -20.82
N VAL A 418 -11.06 -11.92 -21.06
CA VAL A 418 -11.22 -10.88 -20.04
C VAL A 418 -12.67 -10.83 -19.55
N LEU A 419 -13.62 -10.74 -20.49
CA LEU A 419 -15.04 -10.62 -20.14
C LEU A 419 -15.57 -11.85 -19.41
N PHE A 420 -14.99 -13.03 -19.65
CA PHE A 420 -15.37 -14.25 -18.96
C PHE A 420 -15.07 -14.23 -17.45
N LEU A 421 -14.11 -13.40 -17.03
CA LEU A 421 -13.74 -13.24 -15.62
C LEU A 421 -14.54 -12.16 -14.88
N LEU A 422 -15.33 -11.34 -15.59
CA LEU A 422 -16.11 -10.28 -14.96
C LEU A 422 -17.23 -10.85 -14.07
N GLU A 423 -17.58 -10.10 -13.04
CA GLU A 423 -18.67 -10.46 -12.12
C GLU A 423 -20.03 -10.49 -12.84
N HIS A 424 -20.26 -9.55 -13.76
CA HIS A 424 -21.53 -9.43 -14.48
C HIS A 424 -21.50 -10.06 -15.89
N PRO A 425 -22.59 -10.74 -16.31
CA PRO A 425 -22.67 -11.40 -17.63
C PRO A 425 -22.86 -10.42 -18.79
N SER A 426 -23.39 -9.22 -18.54
CA SER A 426 -23.86 -8.32 -19.62
C SER A 426 -22.81 -7.97 -20.67
N PRO A 427 -21.55 -7.61 -20.32
CA PRO A 427 -20.49 -7.38 -21.32
C PRO A 427 -20.18 -8.64 -22.14
N PHE A 428 -20.12 -9.81 -21.48
CA PHE A 428 -19.83 -11.07 -22.15
C PHE A 428 -20.94 -11.50 -23.10
N CYS A 429 -22.21 -11.38 -22.68
CA CYS A 429 -23.37 -11.61 -23.53
C CYS A 429 -23.40 -10.64 -24.72
N THR A 430 -23.00 -9.38 -24.52
CA THR A 430 -22.86 -8.38 -25.59
C THR A 430 -21.81 -8.80 -26.61
N LEU A 431 -20.65 -9.29 -26.16
CA LEU A 431 -19.61 -9.84 -27.03
C LEU A 431 -20.08 -11.08 -27.81
N LEU A 432 -20.80 -12.00 -27.15
CA LEU A 432 -21.34 -13.23 -27.77
C LEU A 432 -22.37 -12.97 -28.89
N LYS A 433 -23.09 -11.85 -28.82
CA LYS A 433 -24.00 -11.41 -29.90
C LYS A 433 -23.24 -11.09 -31.19
N SER A 434 -21.95 -10.77 -31.11
CA SER A 434 -21.12 -10.57 -32.28
C SER A 434 -20.95 -11.87 -33.06
N SER A 435 -21.30 -11.85 -34.34
CA SER A 435 -21.16 -13.01 -35.24
C SER A 435 -19.71 -13.37 -35.53
N LYS A 436 -18.76 -12.44 -35.29
CA LYS A 436 -17.33 -12.61 -35.57
C LYS A 436 -16.58 -13.44 -34.52
N LEU A 437 -17.19 -13.66 -33.35
CA LEU A 437 -16.53 -14.33 -32.24
C LEU A 437 -16.41 -15.84 -32.44
N ASN A 438 -15.19 -16.37 -32.29
CA ASN A 438 -14.86 -17.79 -32.40
C ASN A 438 -15.12 -18.52 -31.07
N VAL A 439 -16.40 -18.80 -30.82
CA VAL A 439 -16.85 -19.49 -29.60
C VAL A 439 -16.23 -20.88 -29.47
N ASP A 440 -16.10 -21.64 -30.57
CA ASP A 440 -15.50 -22.99 -30.54
C ASP A 440 -14.02 -22.96 -30.13
N GLY A 441 -13.28 -21.97 -30.62
CA GLY A 441 -11.89 -21.73 -30.22
C GLY A 441 -11.78 -21.40 -28.73
N PHE A 442 -12.69 -20.59 -28.21
CA PHE A 442 -12.76 -20.29 -26.78
C PHE A 442 -13.15 -21.52 -25.94
N ILE A 443 -14.17 -22.28 -26.34
CA ILE A 443 -14.61 -23.51 -25.66
C ILE A 443 -13.48 -24.53 -25.64
N SER A 444 -12.81 -24.74 -26.77
CA SER A 444 -11.63 -25.60 -26.83
C SER A 444 -10.56 -25.12 -25.86
N LYS A 445 -10.27 -23.81 -25.83
CA LYS A 445 -9.27 -23.23 -24.93
C LYS A 445 -9.60 -23.46 -23.45
N VAL A 446 -10.85 -23.30 -23.03
CA VAL A 446 -11.24 -23.50 -21.61
C VAL A 446 -11.40 -24.97 -21.24
N THR A 447 -11.63 -25.88 -22.19
CA THR A 447 -11.82 -27.32 -21.92
C THR A 447 -10.56 -28.17 -22.02
N THR A 448 -9.61 -27.82 -22.91
CA THR A 448 -8.39 -28.63 -23.15
C THR A 448 -7.27 -28.37 -22.15
N ARG A 449 -7.34 -27.31 -21.35
CA ARG A 449 -6.23 -26.86 -20.49
C ARG A 449 -6.10 -27.57 -19.14
N LYS A 450 -6.55 -28.82 -19.05
CA LYS A 450 -6.49 -29.64 -17.82
C LYS A 450 -5.06 -29.88 -17.31
N ASP A 451 -4.04 -29.70 -18.15
CA ASP A 451 -2.66 -30.12 -17.88
C ASP A 451 -1.78 -29.01 -17.27
N GLN A 452 -2.29 -27.79 -17.08
CA GLN A 452 -1.46 -26.62 -16.76
C GLN A 452 -1.71 -26.03 -15.36
N GLY A 453 -2.38 -26.77 -14.46
CA GLY A 453 -2.54 -26.41 -13.05
C GLY A 453 -3.54 -25.29 -12.75
N LEU A 454 -4.09 -24.63 -13.78
CA LEU A 454 -5.25 -23.75 -13.63
C LEU A 454 -6.53 -24.58 -13.54
N GLU A 455 -7.10 -24.56 -12.35
CA GLU A 455 -8.08 -25.52 -11.88
C GLU A 455 -9.50 -24.93 -11.86
N ILE A 456 -9.85 -24.26 -12.95
CA ILE A 456 -11.19 -23.72 -13.15
C ILE A 456 -11.94 -24.70 -14.04
N TYR A 457 -12.93 -25.38 -13.49
CA TYR A 457 -13.84 -26.21 -14.30
C TYR A 457 -15.01 -25.34 -14.71
N VAL A 458 -15.16 -25.13 -16.03
CA VAL A 458 -16.38 -24.53 -16.56
C VAL A 458 -17.48 -25.61 -16.53
N LEU A 459 -18.63 -25.29 -15.94
CA LEU A 459 -19.73 -26.25 -15.82
C LEU A 459 -20.15 -26.77 -17.21
N PRO A 460 -20.40 -28.09 -17.37
CA PRO A 460 -20.87 -28.65 -18.64
C PRO A 460 -22.15 -27.97 -19.17
N GLU A 461 -23.06 -27.59 -18.27
CA GLU A 461 -24.29 -26.87 -18.58
C GLU A 461 -23.99 -25.48 -19.14
N PHE A 462 -23.01 -24.77 -18.57
CA PHE A 462 -22.56 -23.47 -19.06
C PHE A 462 -21.88 -23.59 -20.44
N LEU A 463 -21.02 -24.61 -20.62
CA LEU A 463 -20.41 -24.90 -21.93
C LEU A 463 -21.47 -25.21 -22.99
N ARG A 464 -22.52 -25.95 -22.62
CA ARG A 464 -23.65 -26.22 -23.50
C ARG A 464 -24.41 -24.94 -23.85
N ALA A 465 -24.66 -24.06 -22.87
CA ALA A 465 -25.29 -22.76 -23.10
C ALA A 465 -24.44 -21.89 -24.05
N LEU A 466 -23.11 -21.88 -23.89
CA LEU A 466 -22.17 -21.22 -24.82
C LEU A 466 -22.25 -21.78 -26.24
N CYS A 467 -22.23 -23.11 -26.41
CA CYS A 467 -22.36 -23.76 -27.71
C CYS A 467 -23.66 -23.35 -28.42
N LEU A 468 -24.75 -23.25 -27.67
CA LEU A 468 -26.07 -22.87 -28.18
C LEU A 468 -26.24 -21.35 -28.32
N ARG A 469 -25.29 -20.54 -27.82
CA ARG A 469 -25.40 -19.09 -27.66
C ARG A 469 -26.71 -18.68 -26.95
N ASP A 470 -27.13 -19.46 -25.97
CA ASP A 470 -28.33 -19.21 -25.17
C ASP A 470 -28.01 -18.15 -24.10
N LEU A 471 -28.22 -16.88 -24.44
CA LEU A 471 -27.83 -15.75 -23.59
C LEU A 471 -28.58 -15.71 -22.26
N ASP A 472 -29.84 -16.15 -22.25
CA ASP A 472 -30.67 -16.18 -21.03
C ASP A 472 -30.14 -17.25 -20.07
N LEU A 473 -29.83 -18.44 -20.60
CA LEU A 473 -29.24 -19.52 -19.80
C LEU A 473 -27.81 -19.19 -19.34
N ILE A 474 -27.01 -18.50 -20.16
CA ILE A 474 -25.68 -18.01 -19.76
C ILE A 474 -25.80 -17.02 -18.59
N ASN A 475 -26.78 -16.12 -18.66
CA ASN A 475 -27.04 -15.15 -17.61
C ASN A 475 -27.49 -15.83 -16.30
N GLU A 476 -28.38 -16.82 -16.39
CA GLU A 476 -28.82 -17.64 -15.24
C GLU A 476 -27.66 -18.41 -14.60
N LEU A 477 -26.81 -19.02 -15.42
CA LEU A 477 -25.69 -19.84 -14.96
C LEU A 477 -24.45 -19.00 -14.61
N TRP A 478 -24.44 -17.68 -14.80
CA TRP A 478 -23.23 -16.87 -14.71
C TRP A 478 -22.55 -16.96 -13.34
N GLY A 479 -23.31 -16.87 -12.25
CA GLY A 479 -22.78 -16.97 -10.88
C GLY A 479 -22.20 -18.36 -10.55
N GLY A 480 -22.65 -19.41 -11.24
CA GLY A 480 -22.20 -20.78 -11.07
C GLY A 480 -21.27 -21.29 -12.18
N ARG A 481 -20.91 -20.45 -13.16
CA ARG A 481 -20.23 -20.88 -14.39
C ARG A 481 -18.89 -21.58 -14.15
N PHE A 482 -18.30 -21.32 -12.99
CA PHE A 482 -17.08 -21.96 -12.51
C PHE A 482 -17.41 -22.88 -11.35
N GLU A 483 -16.98 -24.13 -11.46
CA GLU A 483 -16.78 -24.99 -10.32
C GLU A 483 -15.29 -24.94 -9.95
N THR A 484 -15.00 -24.41 -8.77
CA THR A 484 -13.63 -24.41 -8.27
C THR A 484 -13.26 -25.84 -7.89
N THR A 485 -11.99 -26.25 -8.00
CA THR A 485 -11.65 -27.60 -7.56
C THR A 485 -11.94 -27.83 -6.08
N GLN A 486 -11.92 -26.79 -5.26
CA GLN A 486 -12.42 -26.86 -3.89
C GLN A 486 -13.90 -27.21 -3.84
N GLN A 487 -14.76 -26.52 -4.59
CA GLN A 487 -16.20 -26.84 -4.65
C GLN A 487 -16.42 -28.25 -5.19
N ARG A 488 -15.71 -28.64 -6.24
CA ARG A 488 -15.75 -29.98 -6.81
C ARG A 488 -15.31 -31.04 -5.83
N PHE A 489 -14.23 -30.77 -5.09
CA PHE A 489 -13.77 -31.64 -4.03
C PHE A 489 -14.79 -31.76 -2.91
N LEU A 490 -15.34 -30.64 -2.44
CA LEU A 490 -16.36 -30.64 -1.39
C LEU A 490 -17.63 -31.38 -1.86
N SER A 491 -18.02 -31.21 -3.12
CA SER A 491 -19.14 -31.93 -3.74
C SER A 491 -18.85 -33.43 -3.82
N ALA A 492 -17.72 -33.82 -4.41
CA ALA A 492 -17.28 -35.22 -4.50
C ALA A 492 -17.13 -35.88 -3.12
N PHE A 493 -16.59 -35.15 -2.14
CA PHE A 493 -16.41 -35.61 -0.77
C PHE A 493 -17.77 -35.78 -0.07
N ARG A 494 -18.69 -34.81 -0.19
CA ARG A 494 -20.07 -34.93 0.33
C ARG A 494 -20.83 -36.08 -0.32
N ASN A 495 -20.59 -36.35 -1.60
CA ASN A 495 -21.22 -37.44 -2.35
C ASN A 495 -20.50 -38.79 -2.18
N ARG A 496 -19.43 -38.87 -1.36
CA ARG A 496 -18.61 -40.07 -1.12
C ARG A 496 -17.96 -40.65 -2.38
N GLU A 497 -17.66 -39.80 -3.35
CA GLU A 497 -16.91 -40.17 -4.54
C GLU A 497 -15.41 -40.21 -4.23
N ILE A 498 -14.99 -41.15 -3.37
CA ILE A 498 -13.62 -41.22 -2.81
C ILE A 498 -12.56 -41.32 -3.92
N ASP A 499 -12.84 -41.99 -5.03
CA ASP A 499 -11.91 -42.08 -6.15
C ASP A 499 -11.77 -40.74 -6.89
N THR A 500 -12.87 -39.98 -7.05
CA THR A 500 -12.84 -38.60 -7.58
C THR A 500 -12.02 -37.70 -6.66
N VAL A 501 -12.26 -37.79 -5.34
CA VAL A 501 -11.52 -37.05 -4.31
C VAL A 501 -10.03 -37.38 -4.35
N LYS A 502 -9.66 -38.66 -4.41
CA LYS A 502 -8.25 -39.10 -4.55
C LYS A 502 -7.63 -38.61 -5.85
N ALA A 503 -8.36 -38.67 -6.97
CA ALA A 503 -7.86 -38.18 -8.25
C ALA A 503 -7.62 -36.65 -8.23
N ILE A 504 -8.50 -35.89 -7.57
CA ILE A 504 -8.31 -34.46 -7.32
C ILE A 504 -7.05 -34.27 -6.45
N LEU A 505 -6.94 -34.98 -5.33
CA LEU A 505 -5.81 -34.88 -4.41
C LEU A 505 -4.45 -35.26 -5.03
N LEU A 506 -4.37 -36.30 -5.85
CA LEU A 506 -3.14 -36.70 -6.56
C LEU A 506 -2.64 -35.58 -7.48
N ARG A 507 -3.56 -34.88 -8.16
CA ARG A 507 -3.20 -33.72 -8.99
C ARG A 507 -2.61 -32.59 -8.14
N TYR A 508 -3.16 -32.36 -6.94
CA TYR A 508 -2.65 -31.36 -6.00
C TYR A 508 -1.28 -31.70 -5.42
N ILE A 509 -1.02 -32.96 -5.08
CA ILE A 509 0.31 -33.38 -4.62
C ILE A 509 1.37 -33.03 -5.67
N SER A 510 1.04 -33.19 -6.95
CA SER A 510 1.95 -32.85 -8.05
C SER A 510 2.16 -31.36 -8.29
N SER A 511 1.31 -30.47 -7.74
CA SER A 511 1.31 -29.02 -8.05
C SER A 511 1.91 -28.12 -6.97
N TYR A 512 2.55 -28.67 -5.92
CA TYR A 512 3.09 -27.94 -4.75
C TYR A 512 2.05 -27.11 -3.94
N ARG A 513 0.75 -27.17 -4.26
CA ARG A 513 -0.34 -26.42 -3.59
C ARG A 513 -1.03 -27.19 -2.46
N LEU A 514 -0.40 -28.26 -1.99
CA LEU A 514 -0.92 -29.17 -0.97
C LEU A 514 -1.33 -28.49 0.37
N PRO A 515 -0.64 -27.43 0.86
CA PRO A 515 -1.05 -26.58 2.01
C PRO A 515 -2.51 -26.17 2.07
N VAL A 516 -2.97 -25.47 1.04
CA VAL A 516 -4.31 -24.87 1.01
C VAL A 516 -5.39 -25.95 0.96
N PHE A 517 -5.14 -27.02 0.21
CA PHE A 517 -6.13 -28.06 0.01
C PHE A 517 -6.30 -28.97 1.22
N VAL A 518 -5.22 -29.28 1.90
CA VAL A 518 -5.29 -30.07 3.13
C VAL A 518 -5.87 -29.25 4.29
N PHE A 519 -5.69 -27.93 4.28
CA PHE A 519 -6.47 -27.02 5.13
C PHE A 519 -7.97 -27.13 4.81
N ILE A 520 -8.37 -27.13 3.53
CA ILE A 520 -9.77 -27.31 3.12
C ILE A 520 -10.31 -28.69 3.51
N LEU A 521 -9.56 -29.78 3.30
CA LEU A 521 -9.95 -31.13 3.69
C LEU A 521 -10.09 -31.25 5.21
N ALA A 522 -9.15 -30.71 5.98
CA ALA A 522 -9.24 -30.65 7.43
C ALA A 522 -10.46 -29.84 7.88
N ARG A 523 -10.66 -28.66 7.30
CA ARG A 523 -11.81 -27.79 7.58
C ARG A 523 -13.13 -28.44 7.21
N ALA A 524 -13.24 -29.10 6.07
CA ALA A 524 -14.43 -29.82 5.62
C ALA A 524 -14.74 -31.03 6.51
N SER A 525 -13.70 -31.78 6.89
CA SER A 525 -13.82 -32.93 7.79
C SER A 525 -14.18 -32.52 9.23
N MET A 526 -13.85 -31.29 9.63
CA MET A 526 -14.05 -30.78 10.99
C MET A 526 -15.30 -29.91 11.16
N HIS A 527 -15.69 -29.07 10.19
CA HIS A 527 -16.90 -28.24 10.29
C HIS A 527 -18.20 -29.02 10.10
N LEU A 528 -18.14 -30.26 9.58
CA LEU A 528 -19.29 -31.16 9.53
C LEU A 528 -19.50 -31.86 10.89
N GLU A 529 -19.54 -31.06 11.98
CA GLU A 529 -19.65 -31.52 13.37
C GLU A 529 -20.92 -32.36 13.63
N SER A 530 -21.90 -32.33 12.73
CA SER A 530 -23.15 -33.09 12.84
C SER A 530 -23.13 -34.50 12.24
N LEU A 531 -22.07 -34.92 11.55
CA LEU A 531 -22.05 -36.20 10.83
C LEU A 531 -20.73 -36.95 11.06
N SER A 532 -20.72 -37.79 12.11
CA SER A 532 -19.61 -38.71 12.45
C SER A 532 -19.18 -39.61 11.29
N GLU A 533 -20.01 -39.75 10.25
CA GLU A 533 -19.76 -40.58 9.08
C GLU A 533 -18.65 -40.03 8.16
N TYR A 534 -18.52 -38.70 7.99
CA TYR A 534 -17.48 -38.12 7.12
C TYR A 534 -16.10 -38.03 7.77
N TYR A 535 -16.04 -38.08 9.10
CA TYR A 535 -14.80 -37.98 9.85
C TYR A 535 -13.85 -39.13 9.53
N ASN A 536 -14.35 -40.36 9.50
CA ASN A 536 -13.53 -41.54 9.19
C ASN A 536 -13.01 -41.52 7.75
N GLU A 537 -13.81 -41.01 6.80
CA GLU A 537 -13.42 -40.87 5.40
C GLU A 537 -12.35 -39.77 5.24
N GLY A 538 -12.51 -38.63 5.90
CA GLY A 538 -11.51 -37.55 5.94
C GLY A 538 -10.18 -38.02 6.52
N ILE A 539 -10.20 -38.77 7.64
CA ILE A 539 -8.99 -39.36 8.23
C ILE A 539 -8.36 -40.42 7.31
N GLY A 540 -9.19 -41.25 6.66
CA GLY A 540 -8.71 -42.22 5.66
C GLY A 540 -8.01 -41.56 4.48
N LEU A 541 -8.51 -40.40 4.02
CA LEU A 541 -7.87 -39.60 2.98
C LEU A 541 -6.55 -38.97 3.46
N LEU A 542 -6.51 -38.45 4.69
CA LEU A 542 -5.28 -37.91 5.27
C LEU A 542 -4.20 -38.99 5.40
N HIS A 543 -4.57 -40.19 5.85
CA HIS A 543 -3.65 -41.33 5.89
C HIS A 543 -3.12 -41.68 4.51
N TRP A 544 -4.03 -41.80 3.53
CA TRP A 544 -3.65 -42.08 2.15
C TRP A 544 -2.74 -40.98 1.57
N LEU A 545 -2.97 -39.70 1.87
CA LEU A 545 -2.09 -38.60 1.46
C LEU A 545 -0.67 -38.72 2.03
N LEU A 546 -0.55 -39.13 3.30
CA LEU A 546 0.75 -39.40 3.92
C LEU A 546 1.46 -40.57 3.24
N GLU A 547 0.74 -41.64 2.88
CA GLU A 547 1.29 -42.77 2.11
C GLU A 547 1.77 -42.35 0.71
N GLN A 548 1.17 -41.31 0.11
CA GLN A 548 1.60 -40.75 -1.17
C GLN A 548 2.79 -39.77 -1.04
N GLY A 549 3.35 -39.57 0.16
CA GLY A 549 4.53 -38.72 0.36
C GLY A 549 4.23 -37.23 0.49
N ALA A 550 3.02 -36.85 0.93
CA ALA A 550 2.71 -35.47 1.31
C ALA A 550 3.71 -34.93 2.35
N ASP A 551 4.17 -33.68 2.17
CA ASP A 551 5.16 -33.04 3.07
C ASP A 551 4.64 -32.98 4.52
N PHE A 552 5.50 -33.33 5.46
CA PHE A 552 5.21 -33.30 6.88
C PHE A 552 4.87 -31.88 7.40
N LYS A 553 5.44 -30.81 6.84
CA LYS A 553 5.11 -29.41 7.22
C LYS A 553 3.65 -29.05 7.00
N LEU A 554 3.02 -29.71 6.03
CA LEU A 554 1.59 -29.62 5.81
C LEU A 554 0.79 -30.16 6.99
N PHE A 555 1.30 -31.24 7.56
CA PHE A 555 0.72 -31.91 8.70
C PHE A 555 0.80 -31.04 9.95
N GLU A 556 1.88 -30.28 10.11
CA GLU A 556 2.02 -29.26 11.15
C GLU A 556 0.91 -28.19 11.08
N ALA A 557 0.53 -27.75 9.87
CA ALA A 557 -0.57 -26.81 9.66
C ALA A 557 -1.96 -27.43 9.95
N ILE A 558 -2.16 -28.73 9.67
CA ILE A 558 -3.37 -29.45 10.08
C ILE A 558 -3.41 -29.57 11.61
N LEU A 559 -2.28 -29.94 12.20
CA LEU A 559 -2.18 -30.16 13.64
C LEU A 559 -2.38 -28.87 14.41
N SER A 560 -1.86 -27.73 13.96
CA SER A 560 -2.14 -26.43 14.58
C SER A 560 -3.63 -26.10 14.58
N PHE A 561 -4.39 -26.57 13.58
CA PHE A 561 -5.83 -26.42 13.51
C PHE A 561 -6.58 -27.41 14.41
N VAL A 562 -6.12 -28.67 14.46
CA VAL A 562 -6.66 -29.73 15.32
C VAL A 562 -6.36 -29.46 16.80
N SER A 563 -5.29 -28.72 17.12
CA SER A 563 -4.82 -28.35 18.46
C SER A 563 -5.71 -27.39 19.24
N ARG A 564 -6.87 -26.98 18.70
CA ARG A 564 -7.84 -26.22 19.49
C ARG A 564 -8.26 -27.06 20.71
N PRO A 565 -8.07 -26.59 21.95
CA PRO A 565 -8.23 -27.39 23.18
C PRO A 565 -9.58 -28.10 23.31
N GLU A 566 -10.60 -27.54 22.64
CA GLU A 566 -12.00 -27.96 22.65
C GLU A 566 -12.29 -29.18 21.76
N SER A 567 -11.36 -29.58 20.88
CA SER A 567 -11.56 -30.69 19.95
C SER A 567 -11.39 -32.05 20.63
N GLN A 568 -12.49 -32.76 20.87
CA GLN A 568 -12.47 -34.18 21.30
C GLN A 568 -11.75 -35.10 20.28
N ASN A 569 -11.51 -34.61 19.07
CA ASN A 569 -10.94 -35.38 17.97
C ASN A 569 -9.40 -35.47 18.01
N ILE A 570 -8.71 -34.67 18.84
CA ILE A 570 -7.23 -34.71 18.96
C ILE A 570 -6.76 -36.10 19.34
N SER A 571 -7.37 -36.73 20.35
CA SER A 571 -6.97 -38.04 20.84
C SER A 571 -7.18 -39.15 19.81
N ARG A 572 -8.22 -39.05 18.96
CA ARG A 572 -8.49 -40.01 17.89
C ARG A 572 -7.54 -39.83 16.70
N CYS A 573 -7.31 -38.60 16.26
CA CYS A 573 -6.31 -38.30 15.23
C CYS A 573 -4.94 -38.81 15.67
N ALA A 574 -4.50 -38.42 16.86
CA ALA A 574 -3.17 -38.76 17.36
C ALA A 574 -2.98 -40.29 17.54
N PHE A 575 -4.01 -41.02 17.99
CA PHE A 575 -3.98 -42.49 18.06
C PHE A 575 -3.90 -43.17 16.68
N MET A 576 -4.70 -42.70 15.71
CA MET A 576 -4.69 -43.23 14.35
C MET A 576 -3.35 -43.00 13.67
N LEU A 577 -2.75 -41.83 13.89
CA LEU A 577 -1.49 -41.46 13.28
C LEU A 577 -0.28 -42.09 13.99
N GLN A 578 -0.37 -42.41 15.29
CA GLN A 578 0.67 -43.21 15.96
C GLN A 578 0.89 -44.56 15.25
N LYS A 579 -0.14 -45.10 14.59
CA LYS A 579 -0.02 -46.32 13.76
C LYS A 579 0.81 -46.12 12.49
N THR A 580 1.03 -44.88 12.04
CA THR A 580 1.88 -44.59 10.87
C THR A 580 3.37 -44.53 11.24
N GLY A 581 3.72 -44.75 12.51
CA GLY A 581 5.11 -44.74 12.99
C GLY A 581 5.70 -43.34 13.19
N ILE A 582 4.89 -42.29 13.11
CA ILE A 582 5.30 -40.90 13.36
C ILE A 582 5.13 -40.60 14.85
N ASP A 583 6.19 -40.11 15.48
CA ASP A 583 6.18 -39.67 16.87
C ASP A 583 5.83 -38.18 16.98
N PHE A 584 4.57 -37.90 17.29
CA PHE A 584 4.03 -36.53 17.36
C PHE A 584 4.64 -35.70 18.47
N ALA A 585 5.06 -36.34 19.56
CA ALA A 585 5.68 -35.62 20.66
C ALA A 585 7.04 -35.06 20.21
N VAL A 586 7.82 -35.85 19.47
CA VAL A 586 9.13 -35.43 18.91
C VAL A 586 8.97 -34.25 17.99
N GLU A 587 7.96 -34.29 17.14
CA GLU A 587 7.78 -33.25 16.14
C GLU A 587 7.15 -31.97 16.69
N ALA A 588 6.22 -32.09 17.65
CA ALA A 588 5.71 -30.94 18.40
C ALA A 588 6.87 -30.23 19.14
N ALA A 589 7.84 -30.99 19.64
CA ALA A 589 9.06 -30.44 20.23
C ALA A 589 9.98 -29.78 19.19
N LYS A 590 10.16 -30.38 18.00
CA LYS A 590 10.96 -29.77 16.91
C LYS A 590 10.37 -28.45 16.39
N SER A 591 9.05 -28.38 16.28
CA SER A 591 8.31 -27.19 15.83
C SER A 591 8.19 -26.10 16.91
N LYS A 592 8.68 -26.34 18.14
CA LYS A 592 8.54 -25.43 19.30
C LYS A 592 7.08 -25.13 19.66
N ASN A 593 6.17 -26.07 19.36
CA ASN A 593 4.74 -25.92 19.63
C ASN A 593 4.38 -26.46 21.02
N SER A 594 4.79 -25.72 22.05
CA SER A 594 4.61 -26.10 23.47
C SER A 594 3.15 -26.37 23.88
N SER A 595 2.20 -25.68 23.26
CA SER A 595 0.76 -25.85 23.54
C SER A 595 0.24 -27.18 23.00
N PHE A 596 0.65 -27.55 21.78
CA PHE A 596 0.28 -28.83 21.20
C PHE A 596 0.97 -29.98 21.94
N LEU A 597 2.25 -29.84 22.28
CA LEU A 597 2.95 -30.86 23.06
C LEU A 597 2.28 -31.08 24.41
N ARG A 598 1.93 -30.01 25.14
CA ARG A 598 1.18 -30.12 26.41
C ARG A 598 -0.11 -30.91 26.24
N CYS A 599 -0.86 -30.62 25.17
CA CYS A 599 -2.09 -31.35 24.87
C CYS A 599 -1.83 -32.85 24.64
N LEU A 600 -0.76 -33.22 23.93
CA LEU A 600 -0.38 -34.62 23.74
C LEU A 600 -0.06 -35.29 25.09
N VAL A 601 0.73 -34.65 25.94
CA VAL A 601 1.11 -35.19 27.26
C VAL A 601 -0.11 -35.37 28.16
N GLU A 602 -0.99 -34.37 28.24
CA GLU A 602 -2.24 -34.43 29.00
C GLU A 602 -3.19 -35.55 28.53
N ARG A 603 -3.07 -35.99 27.27
CA ARG A 603 -3.84 -37.10 26.70
C ARG A 603 -3.14 -38.46 26.82
N GLY A 604 -2.05 -38.53 27.59
CA GLY A 604 -1.35 -39.79 27.92
C GLY A 604 -0.36 -40.24 26.85
N PHE A 605 0.15 -39.32 26.01
CA PHE A 605 1.29 -39.65 25.15
C PHE A 605 2.53 -39.93 26.00
N ASP A 606 3.21 -41.02 25.69
CA ASP A 606 4.41 -41.45 26.40
C ASP A 606 5.60 -40.58 25.97
N ILE A 607 5.94 -39.60 26.82
CA ILE A 607 7.06 -38.68 26.62
C ILE A 607 8.42 -39.36 26.70
N ASN A 608 8.53 -40.54 27.32
CA ASN A 608 9.80 -41.26 27.55
C ASN A 608 10.11 -42.28 26.45
N ARG A 609 9.10 -42.73 25.72
CA ARG A 609 9.29 -43.61 24.54
C ARG A 609 9.86 -42.87 23.33
N SER A 610 9.91 -41.55 23.40
CA SER A 610 10.14 -40.64 22.29
C SER A 610 11.43 -39.84 22.48
N GLU A 611 12.13 -39.49 21.41
CA GLU A 611 13.26 -38.54 21.45
C GLU A 611 12.79 -37.08 21.72
N THR A 612 11.65 -36.90 22.39
CA THR A 612 10.94 -35.61 22.50
C THR A 612 11.74 -34.60 23.30
N LEU A 613 12.25 -35.00 24.47
CA LEU A 613 13.11 -34.13 25.27
C LEU A 613 14.38 -33.77 24.48
N ARG A 614 15.03 -34.75 23.83
CA ARG A 614 16.20 -34.51 22.97
C ARG A 614 15.90 -33.50 21.86
N ALA A 615 14.74 -33.61 21.20
CA ALA A 615 14.31 -32.69 20.16
C ALA A 615 14.09 -31.26 20.69
N ALA A 616 13.38 -31.11 21.80
CA ALA A 616 13.15 -29.81 22.44
C ALA A 616 14.48 -29.12 22.83
N VAL A 617 15.41 -29.92 23.37
CA VAL A 617 16.76 -29.46 23.73
C VAL A 617 17.57 -29.03 22.50
N ALA A 618 17.56 -29.82 21.43
CA ALA A 618 18.29 -29.49 20.20
C ALA A 618 17.85 -28.14 19.61
N GLU A 619 16.54 -27.91 19.59
CA GLU A 619 15.93 -26.68 19.10
C GLU A 619 16.09 -25.48 20.04
N GLY A 620 16.54 -25.71 21.29
CA GLY A 620 16.74 -24.68 22.30
C GLY A 620 15.44 -24.13 22.89
N ASP A 621 14.38 -24.94 22.94
CA ASP A 621 13.11 -24.54 23.54
C ASP A 621 13.10 -24.89 25.04
N LEU A 622 13.58 -23.95 25.85
CA LEU A 622 13.67 -24.09 27.30
C LEU A 622 12.31 -24.28 27.97
N GLN A 623 11.26 -23.62 27.45
CA GLN A 623 9.90 -23.71 28.01
C GLN A 623 9.33 -25.11 27.81
N THR A 624 9.46 -25.64 26.59
CA THR A 624 9.04 -27.01 26.28
C THR A 624 9.86 -28.04 27.05
N SER A 625 11.18 -27.86 27.16
CA SER A 625 12.06 -28.74 27.94
C SER A 625 11.69 -28.76 29.42
N SER A 626 11.44 -27.59 30.02
CA SER A 626 10.99 -27.45 31.41
C SER A 626 9.64 -28.14 31.64
N HIS A 627 8.69 -27.93 30.73
CA HIS A 627 7.39 -28.58 30.81
C HIS A 627 7.50 -30.11 30.73
N LEU A 628 8.28 -30.65 29.80
CA LEU A 628 8.49 -32.10 29.66
C LEU A 628 9.07 -32.70 30.94
N LEU A 629 10.08 -32.06 31.54
CA LEU A 629 10.68 -32.50 32.81
C LEU A 629 9.66 -32.46 33.96
N GLN A 630 8.82 -31.43 34.04
CA GLN A 630 7.73 -31.35 35.03
C GLN A 630 6.70 -32.48 34.87
N GLN A 631 6.52 -32.98 33.65
CA GLN A 631 5.64 -34.12 33.36
C GLN A 631 6.34 -35.49 33.54
N GLY A 632 7.58 -35.51 34.02
CA GLY A 632 8.32 -36.74 34.29
C GLY A 632 9.10 -37.29 33.09
N ALA A 633 9.53 -36.41 32.16
CA ALA A 633 10.43 -36.82 31.09
C ALA A 633 11.80 -37.25 31.69
N ASP A 634 12.29 -38.42 31.30
CA ASP A 634 13.55 -38.96 31.76
C ASP A 634 14.73 -38.19 31.14
N ILE A 635 15.66 -37.74 31.99
CA ILE A 635 16.92 -37.12 31.54
C ILE A 635 17.87 -38.23 31.09
N ILE A 636 17.66 -38.72 29.87
CA ILE A 636 18.51 -39.75 29.25
C ILE A 636 19.81 -39.16 28.67
N THR A 637 20.82 -40.01 28.51
CA THR A 637 22.15 -39.66 27.96
C THR A 637 22.06 -38.85 26.66
N ASP A 638 21.11 -39.18 25.79
CA ASP A 638 20.92 -38.52 24.51
C ASP A 638 20.47 -37.05 24.62
N ALA A 639 19.60 -36.73 25.58
CA ALA A 639 19.18 -35.37 25.82
C ALA A 639 20.31 -34.53 26.44
N ILE A 640 21.09 -35.13 27.35
CA ILE A 640 22.30 -34.53 27.91
C ILE A 640 23.32 -34.23 26.80
N GLU A 641 23.57 -35.20 25.92
CA GLU A 641 24.48 -35.04 24.81
C GLU A 641 23.99 -33.94 23.86
N ALA A 642 22.69 -33.87 23.55
CA ALA A 642 22.13 -32.77 22.76
C ALA A 642 22.39 -31.40 23.42
N ALA A 643 22.08 -31.24 24.71
CA ALA A 643 22.28 -29.95 25.41
C ALA A 643 23.74 -29.49 25.34
N VAL A 644 24.67 -30.42 25.52
CA VAL A 644 26.11 -30.18 25.45
C VAL A 644 26.58 -29.90 24.01
N ILE A 645 26.17 -30.70 23.04
CA ILE A 645 26.55 -30.55 21.62
C ILE A 645 26.07 -29.21 21.06
N PHE A 646 24.85 -28.81 21.41
CA PHE A 646 24.22 -27.58 20.92
C PHE A 646 24.51 -26.35 21.81
N GLY A 647 25.31 -26.50 22.87
CA GLY A 647 25.77 -25.37 23.68
C GLY A 647 24.69 -24.72 24.56
N ARG A 648 23.63 -25.44 24.91
CA ARG A 648 22.44 -24.94 25.64
C ARG A 648 22.69 -24.87 27.15
N ILE A 649 23.38 -23.83 27.62
CA ILE A 649 23.72 -23.63 29.05
C ILE A 649 22.47 -23.58 29.92
N ASP A 650 21.44 -22.90 29.45
CA ASP A 650 20.12 -22.79 30.07
C ASP A 650 19.49 -24.16 30.33
N VAL A 651 19.53 -25.05 29.34
CA VAL A 651 19.01 -26.42 29.46
C VAL A 651 19.93 -27.28 30.35
N VAL A 652 21.25 -27.11 30.28
CA VAL A 652 22.21 -27.77 31.19
C VAL A 652 21.94 -27.38 32.64
N ALA A 653 21.72 -26.09 32.91
CA ALA A 653 21.35 -25.58 34.22
C ALA A 653 20.03 -26.18 34.70
N LEU A 654 19.02 -26.24 33.82
CA LEU A 654 17.72 -26.85 34.10
C LEU A 654 17.85 -28.34 34.45
N PHE A 655 18.63 -29.11 33.69
CA PHE A 655 18.86 -30.53 33.97
C PHE A 655 19.60 -30.73 35.31
N LEU A 656 20.63 -29.93 35.60
CA LEU A 656 21.33 -29.99 36.90
C LEU A 656 20.45 -29.58 38.07
N ALA A 657 19.49 -28.69 37.85
CA ALA A 657 18.49 -28.28 38.83
C ALA A 657 17.48 -29.41 39.12
N VAL A 658 17.00 -30.10 38.09
CA VAL A 658 16.02 -31.19 38.20
C VAL A 658 16.64 -32.47 38.74
N GLU A 659 17.82 -32.85 38.23
CA GLU A 659 18.51 -34.08 38.61
C GLU A 659 20.02 -33.84 38.82
N PRO A 660 20.46 -33.43 40.03
CA PRO A 660 21.88 -33.18 40.31
C PRO A 660 22.81 -34.38 40.04
N GLY A 661 22.26 -35.59 40.03
CA GLY A 661 22.98 -36.83 39.73
C GLY A 661 23.49 -36.93 38.28
N CYS A 662 22.96 -36.14 37.34
CA CYS A 662 23.40 -36.15 35.95
C CYS A 662 24.75 -35.44 35.71
N TYR A 663 25.36 -34.86 36.75
CA TYR A 663 26.61 -34.09 36.69
C TYR A 663 27.74 -34.81 35.95
N ASP A 664 28.06 -36.04 36.38
CA ASP A 664 29.20 -36.77 35.81
C ASP A 664 28.95 -37.19 34.36
N LEU A 665 27.68 -37.43 34.00
CA LEU A 665 27.25 -37.72 32.63
C LEU A 665 27.39 -36.49 31.73
N MET A 666 27.00 -35.30 32.21
CA MET A 666 27.17 -34.05 31.49
C MET A 666 28.64 -33.69 31.31
N LEU A 667 29.43 -33.76 32.36
CA LEU A 667 30.86 -33.46 32.33
C LEU A 667 31.60 -34.46 31.42
N GLY A 668 31.24 -35.74 31.49
CA GLY A 668 31.76 -36.78 30.61
C GLY A 668 31.38 -36.52 29.14
N SER A 669 30.15 -36.09 28.87
CA SER A 669 29.71 -35.72 27.52
C SER A 669 30.43 -34.48 26.99
N ALA A 670 30.55 -33.43 27.80
CA ALA A 670 31.26 -32.19 27.42
C ALA A 670 32.74 -32.44 27.13
N ARG A 671 33.41 -33.27 27.93
CA ARG A 671 34.79 -33.70 27.68
C ARG A 671 34.93 -34.55 26.43
N ARG A 672 34.03 -35.52 26.21
CA ARG A 672 34.02 -36.36 24.99
C ARG A 672 33.88 -35.52 23.73
N TRP A 673 32.92 -34.60 23.70
CA TRP A 673 32.69 -33.73 22.53
C TRP A 673 33.76 -32.65 22.36
N GLY A 674 34.34 -32.16 23.46
CA GLY A 674 35.49 -31.25 23.43
C GLY A 674 36.78 -31.90 22.90
N ALA A 675 36.99 -33.19 23.15
CA ALA A 675 38.20 -33.91 22.73
C ALA A 675 38.14 -34.44 21.28
N HIS A 676 36.95 -34.79 20.76
CA HIS A 676 36.85 -35.63 19.56
C HIS A 676 36.31 -34.97 18.29
N ASN A 677 35.85 -33.70 18.30
CA ASN A 677 35.17 -33.15 17.12
C ASN A 677 35.77 -31.84 16.58
N PRO A 678 36.92 -31.88 15.87
CA PRO A 678 37.45 -30.72 15.15
C PRO A 678 36.56 -30.26 13.97
N LYS A 679 35.53 -31.04 13.57
CA LYS A 679 34.56 -30.66 12.53
C LYS A 679 33.34 -29.90 13.07
N ALA A 680 33.03 -29.99 14.37
CA ALA A 680 32.01 -29.13 15.01
C ALA A 680 32.39 -27.64 14.97
N ARG A 681 33.66 -27.32 14.72
CA ARG A 681 34.16 -25.96 14.44
C ARG A 681 33.54 -25.30 13.20
N TYR A 682 33.07 -26.08 12.21
CA TYR A 682 32.64 -25.54 10.91
C TYR A 682 31.16 -25.13 10.83
N ARG A 683 30.35 -25.39 11.86
CA ARG A 683 28.91 -25.02 11.85
C ARG A 683 28.56 -23.86 12.80
N PHE A 684 29.51 -23.43 13.63
CA PHE A 684 29.35 -22.37 14.62
C PHE A 684 30.54 -21.40 14.51
N ASP A 685 30.66 -20.72 13.37
CA ASP A 685 31.82 -19.87 13.04
C ASP A 685 32.02 -18.68 14.01
N ASN A 686 31.09 -18.43 14.94
CA ASN A 686 31.17 -17.32 15.89
C ASN A 686 31.43 -17.72 17.35
N ILE A 687 31.53 -19.01 17.70
CA ILE A 687 31.75 -19.43 19.10
C ILE A 687 32.90 -20.43 19.19
N ASN A 688 34.13 -19.94 19.08
CA ASN A 688 35.32 -20.69 19.45
C ASN A 688 35.33 -20.92 20.98
N GLY A 689 34.75 -22.03 21.45
CA GLY A 689 34.84 -22.41 22.87
C GLY A 689 33.69 -23.22 23.47
N VAL A 690 32.71 -23.68 22.68
CA VAL A 690 31.47 -24.30 23.19
C VAL A 690 31.66 -25.34 24.31
N PRO A 691 32.54 -26.34 24.16
CA PRO A 691 32.72 -27.34 25.22
C PRO A 691 33.42 -26.79 26.47
N GLU A 692 34.34 -25.82 26.33
CA GLU A 692 35.17 -25.37 27.45
C GLU A 692 34.41 -24.46 28.41
N TYR A 693 33.53 -23.59 27.90
CA TYR A 693 32.66 -22.80 28.79
C TYR A 693 31.60 -23.67 29.47
N ILE A 694 31.05 -24.70 28.80
CA ILE A 694 30.09 -25.62 29.43
C ILE A 694 30.78 -26.43 30.52
N ILE A 695 32.01 -26.92 30.28
CA ILE A 695 32.81 -27.60 31.30
C ILE A 695 33.02 -26.69 32.51
N ARG A 696 33.43 -25.43 32.30
CA ARG A 696 33.61 -24.46 33.40
C ARG A 696 32.31 -24.16 34.13
N PHE A 697 31.20 -24.01 33.39
CA PHE A 697 29.87 -23.80 33.97
C PHE A 697 29.46 -24.97 34.87
N ILE A 698 29.55 -26.20 34.35
CA ILE A 698 29.25 -27.42 35.10
C ILE A 698 30.14 -27.50 36.34
N GLU A 699 31.47 -27.37 36.19
CA GLU A 699 32.41 -27.44 37.30
C GLU A 699 32.15 -26.37 38.37
N ASN A 700 31.82 -25.15 37.98
CA ASN A 700 31.43 -24.08 38.91
C ASN A 700 30.12 -24.41 39.63
N TRP A 701 29.11 -24.92 38.91
CA TRP A 701 27.83 -25.31 39.49
C TRP A 701 28.01 -26.38 40.57
N LYS A 702 28.87 -27.38 40.35
CA LYS A 702 29.19 -28.40 41.37
C LYS A 702 29.88 -27.80 42.56
N GLN A 703 30.91 -26.97 42.36
CA GLN A 703 31.60 -26.31 43.47
C GLN A 703 30.66 -25.45 44.31
N GLN A 704 29.69 -24.76 43.70
CA GLN A 704 28.65 -24.01 44.42
C GLN A 704 27.68 -24.94 45.15
N SER A 705 27.30 -26.07 44.54
CA SER A 705 26.41 -27.06 45.18
C SER A 705 27.03 -27.69 46.43
N GLU A 706 28.33 -27.98 46.39
CA GLU A 706 29.10 -28.56 47.49
C GLU A 706 29.32 -27.56 48.64
N ARG A 707 29.31 -26.26 48.33
CA ARG A 707 29.46 -25.18 49.33
C ARG A 707 28.18 -24.84 50.10
N GLY A 708 27.03 -25.41 49.71
CA GLY A 708 25.76 -25.24 50.44
C GLY A 708 25.18 -23.81 50.40
N SER A 709 25.66 -22.94 49.52
CA SER A 709 25.17 -21.55 49.38
C SER A 709 23.99 -21.48 48.39
N GLY A 710 22.85 -20.92 48.83
CA GLY A 710 21.72 -20.50 47.99
C GLY A 710 20.81 -21.62 47.44
N GLY A 711 19.51 -21.32 47.31
CA GLY A 711 18.55 -22.18 46.63
C GLY A 711 18.81 -22.23 45.11
N VAL A 712 18.26 -23.21 44.41
CA VAL A 712 18.47 -23.41 42.95
C VAL A 712 18.14 -22.15 42.13
N GLN A 713 17.12 -21.37 42.54
CA GLN A 713 16.76 -20.12 41.89
C GLN A 713 17.78 -19.01 42.08
N ASP A 714 18.40 -18.89 43.28
CA ASP A 714 19.46 -17.90 43.54
C ASP A 714 20.69 -18.19 42.66
N ARG A 715 20.96 -19.46 42.38
CA ARG A 715 22.10 -19.92 41.57
C ARG A 715 21.93 -19.66 40.08
N ILE A 716 20.71 -19.70 39.57
CA ILE A 716 20.41 -19.37 38.17
C ILE A 716 20.58 -17.86 37.93
N SER A 717 20.12 -17.01 38.87
CA SER A 717 20.21 -15.55 38.75
C SER A 717 21.62 -14.97 38.85
N GLU A 718 22.58 -15.68 39.46
CA GLU A 718 23.99 -15.24 39.51
C GLU A 718 24.79 -15.56 38.23
N CYS A 719 24.19 -16.26 37.26
CA CYS A 719 24.88 -16.73 36.05
C CYS A 719 24.54 -15.93 34.76
N ASP A 720 23.49 -15.09 34.76
CA ASP A 720 23.18 -14.10 33.71
C ASP A 720 24.04 -12.83 33.85
#